data_AF-A0A2M6X4H6-F1
#
_entry.id   AF-A0A2M6X4H6-F1
#
_cell.length_a   1.000
_cell.length_b   1.000
_cell.length_c   1.000
_cell.angle_alpha   90.00
_cell.angle_beta   90.00
_cell.angle_gamma   90.00
#
_symmetry.space_group_name_H-M   'P 1'
#
loop_
_entity.id
_entity.type
_entity.pdbx_description
1 polymer ?
#
loop_
_entity_poly.entity_id
_entity_poly.type
_entity_poly.pdbx_seq_one_letter_code
_entity_poly.pdbx_strand_id
1 'polypeptide(L)'
;MSKILTFPSNEKYSIRNVNTEDFESIQSLCLKVYPFSKPWSIQQLSSHQLYFPEGQLIAVEKSTNKLVGLAFGLIIQWNDYSPQDSWGDFTSGGFFHNHSPQKGKTLYGAEVMVDPDYRGQGIGKLLYQARIQLAEHFNLKRIRAGARLRGYSRHSEEMTADEYAKKIVRKELFDPTLSFQLGQDFVVIGVAKNYLFNDPESLGFAAVIEWINPKSATPRDISAHRRAVESFLSSSHIPLESLPKELRRTVRLMMLLLGKVIKEYEGEQFFDWVEHVRTDLKRARTGSATKLLSKLTQEFKDKKHNDLLKLCHAFSLLMEIINVCEGSYRTWRQRHKQIHKTYPLQTVLTFVLTAHPTEARSIHVIDILKELGEVVVNGIQNQFVFEEAHIRTLLRLLWTQPLAKSQRPTVSDEAEHIAFIVLQSDILDYILMPKKSFQIRLRTWVGGDKDGHPGVDDAAMLLSLSKSRKQIVSALRYKMSDLIDDYGRFPLPSTTPAELRKLTALKARLKDFEKVSPSSERRLQSWRKEFIHLCNRGSKLLKHHHQAYLIQNLFVVFPALVIPLELREDSAEILKSLTDKRHPIRQMLHTLASISQGANVTSYARGLVISHCESAADLRHAEELIVKVFGKAQLPVVPLFESEAALVSAPNILKEWLSEDQRAQEIQENFQGRFEIMLGYSDSAKEVGILSSRTLIRNCMAKSEKALKKFGLNPIYFHGSGGSVARGGGSFKEQIAWWPTSALKAPKLTVQGEMIQRLFSSPELLSSQCFHLTHEAISRRTTKHKYQKNEALDRLTELVKNEYRTLVENKTLMAELLKATPYDYLSVLKIGSRPSKRKEGEFSLSSLRAIPWVMCWTQSRILWPTWWGIGSAWEKLNPQEQESLKTYYETDPFFSSFVKTLGFTLAKVEIDVFEMYLSEGYTRDCEPTIRAFRHEYEKSLRFVRKITGQNNLLSHKLWLQESIRLRSPYIHVINVIQQIAMNRRDEELLRESIVGIACGMLTTG
;
A
#
# COMPACT_ATOMS: atom_id res chain seq x y z
N MET A 1 -38.50 39.45 2.94
CA MET A 1 -37.85 40.79 3.02
C MET A 1 -36.43 40.59 3.52
N SER A 2 -35.42 40.66 2.64
CA SER A 2 -34.00 40.58 3.04
C SER A 2 -33.66 41.79 3.90
N LYS A 3 -33.17 41.57 5.13
CA LYS A 3 -32.61 42.64 5.95
C LYS A 3 -31.46 43.28 5.16
N ILE A 4 -31.55 44.58 4.88
CA ILE A 4 -30.45 45.36 4.30
C ILE A 4 -29.24 45.19 5.25
N LEU A 5 -28.11 44.74 4.71
CA LEU A 5 -26.89 44.51 5.48
C LEU A 5 -26.25 45.88 5.76
N THR A 6 -26.34 46.37 7.00
CA THR A 6 -25.72 47.64 7.41
C THR A 6 -24.37 47.37 8.04
N PHE A 7 -23.29 47.82 7.39
CA PHE A 7 -21.92 47.63 7.86
C PHE A 7 -21.52 48.63 8.96
N PRO A 8 -20.53 48.29 9.81
CA PRO A 8 -20.09 49.17 10.88
C PRO A 8 -19.42 50.45 10.34
N SER A 9 -19.59 51.55 11.07
CA SER A 9 -18.88 52.79 10.83
C SER A 9 -18.53 53.46 12.16
N ASN A 10 -17.56 54.38 12.14
CA ASN A 10 -17.29 55.28 13.26
C ASN A 10 -17.32 56.74 12.77
N GLU A 11 -16.90 57.69 13.60
CA GLU A 11 -16.93 59.12 13.23
C GLU A 11 -16.10 59.44 11.97
N LYS A 12 -15.01 58.71 11.71
CA LYS A 12 -14.06 59.01 10.61
C LYS A 12 -14.15 58.07 9.42
N TYR A 13 -14.53 56.82 9.63
CA TYR A 13 -14.46 55.75 8.63
C TYR A 13 -15.79 55.00 8.50
N SER A 14 -16.12 54.60 7.27
CA SER A 14 -17.25 53.71 6.97
C SER A 14 -16.81 52.51 6.16
N ILE A 15 -17.43 51.34 6.42
CA ILE A 15 -17.26 50.15 5.60
C ILE A 15 -18.37 50.09 4.54
N ARG A 16 -18.00 49.81 3.30
CA ARG A 16 -18.94 49.53 2.20
C ARG A 16 -18.41 48.42 1.29
N ASN A 17 -19.26 47.91 0.39
CA ASN A 17 -18.82 46.99 -0.65
C ASN A 17 -17.97 47.69 -1.72
N VAL A 18 -17.17 46.89 -2.42
CA VAL A 18 -16.34 47.31 -3.56
C VAL A 18 -17.20 47.62 -4.78
N ASN A 19 -16.93 48.76 -5.42
CA ASN A 19 -17.41 49.11 -6.77
C ASN A 19 -16.26 48.96 -7.79
N THR A 20 -16.60 48.93 -9.09
CA THR A 20 -15.60 48.83 -10.17
C THR A 20 -14.62 50.02 -10.19
N GLU A 21 -15.07 51.20 -9.78
CA GLU A 21 -14.26 52.42 -9.64
C GLU A 21 -13.16 52.30 -8.57
N ASP A 22 -13.31 51.37 -7.60
CA ASP A 22 -12.35 51.20 -6.51
C ASP A 22 -11.14 50.34 -6.92
N PHE A 23 -11.15 49.67 -8.09
CA PHE A 23 -10.16 48.65 -8.44
C PHE A 23 -8.72 49.19 -8.48
N GLU A 24 -8.50 50.38 -9.06
CA GLU A 24 -7.18 51.00 -9.10
C GLU A 24 -6.70 51.41 -7.70
N SER A 25 -7.61 51.92 -6.86
CA SER A 25 -7.33 52.26 -5.45
C SER A 25 -6.99 51.02 -4.62
N ILE A 26 -7.66 49.89 -4.88
CA ILE A 26 -7.35 48.59 -4.28
C ILE A 26 -5.95 48.14 -4.68
N GLN A 27 -5.60 48.19 -5.97
CA GLN A 27 -4.25 47.82 -6.43
C GLN A 27 -3.17 48.69 -5.80
N SER A 28 -3.43 50.00 -5.70
CA SER A 28 -2.54 50.98 -5.06
C SER A 28 -2.32 50.66 -3.58
N LEU A 29 -3.40 50.35 -2.85
CA LEU A 29 -3.30 49.92 -1.45
C LEU A 29 -2.52 48.60 -1.31
N CYS A 30 -2.77 47.61 -2.17
CA CYS A 30 -2.07 46.33 -2.14
C CYS A 30 -0.56 46.50 -2.31
N LEU A 31 -0.13 47.31 -3.29
CA LEU A 31 1.29 47.61 -3.51
C LEU A 31 1.91 48.35 -2.32
N LYS A 32 1.15 49.25 -1.67
CA LYS A 32 1.63 49.98 -0.49
C LYS A 32 1.79 49.08 0.73
N VAL A 33 0.91 48.10 0.92
CA VAL A 33 0.93 47.17 2.06
C VAL A 33 1.89 46.01 1.83
N TYR A 34 1.99 45.52 0.58
CA TYR A 34 2.81 44.39 0.15
C TYR A 34 3.61 44.74 -1.12
N PRO A 35 4.68 45.54 -1.01
CA PRO A 35 5.44 46.02 -2.18
C PRO A 35 6.12 44.90 -2.99
N PHE A 36 6.30 43.73 -2.39
CA PHE A 36 6.94 42.56 -3.02
C PHE A 36 5.95 41.54 -3.58
N SER A 37 4.64 41.78 -3.44
CA SER A 37 3.59 40.89 -3.96
C SER A 37 2.86 41.52 -5.14
N LYS A 38 2.42 40.69 -6.08
CA LYS A 38 1.55 41.18 -7.16
C LYS A 38 0.21 41.63 -6.56
N PRO A 39 -0.29 42.84 -6.88
CA PRO A 39 -1.61 43.26 -6.46
C PRO A 39 -2.68 42.40 -7.16
N TRP A 40 -3.90 42.43 -6.64
CA TRP A 40 -5.05 41.80 -7.28
C TRP A 40 -5.21 42.27 -8.73
N SER A 41 -5.33 41.34 -9.68
CA SER A 41 -5.60 41.72 -11.07
C SER A 41 -7.04 42.21 -11.23
N ILE A 42 -7.28 43.06 -12.22
CA ILE A 42 -8.64 43.52 -12.56
C ILE A 42 -9.58 42.34 -12.83
N GLN A 43 -9.06 41.27 -13.47
CA GLN A 43 -9.82 40.04 -13.72
C GLN A 43 -10.21 39.32 -12.43
N GLN A 44 -9.31 39.25 -11.44
CA GLN A 44 -9.60 38.66 -10.14
C GLN A 44 -10.65 39.49 -9.38
N LEU A 45 -10.49 40.82 -9.33
CA LEU A 45 -11.45 41.71 -8.66
C LEU A 45 -12.84 41.67 -9.33
N SER A 46 -12.89 41.60 -10.67
CA SER A 46 -14.12 41.40 -11.43
C SER A 46 -14.78 40.07 -11.10
N SER A 47 -13.98 39.00 -10.98
CA SER A 47 -14.47 37.68 -10.56
C SER A 47 -15.04 37.71 -9.13
N HIS A 48 -14.39 38.41 -8.20
CA HIS A 48 -14.89 38.54 -6.83
C HIS A 48 -16.27 39.20 -6.79
N GLN A 49 -16.46 40.28 -7.56
CA GLN A 49 -17.75 40.95 -7.68
C GLN A 49 -18.81 40.06 -8.34
N LEU A 50 -18.43 39.24 -9.31
CA LEU A 50 -19.35 38.32 -9.98
C LEU A 50 -19.85 37.22 -9.03
N TYR A 51 -18.94 36.60 -8.26
CA TYR A 51 -19.27 35.42 -7.47
C TYR A 51 -19.74 35.74 -6.04
N PHE A 52 -19.21 36.78 -5.40
CA PHE A 52 -19.60 37.13 -4.03
C PHE A 52 -19.36 38.61 -3.70
N PRO A 53 -20.16 39.53 -4.26
CA PRO A 53 -19.97 40.97 -4.08
C PRO A 53 -20.10 41.41 -2.61
N GLU A 54 -20.99 40.77 -1.84
CA GLU A 54 -21.21 41.08 -0.42
C GLU A 54 -19.97 40.78 0.44
N GLY A 55 -19.12 39.83 -0.01
CA GLY A 55 -17.88 39.46 0.66
C GLY A 55 -16.70 40.37 0.37
N GLN A 56 -16.85 41.37 -0.49
CA GLN A 56 -15.77 42.28 -0.88
C GLN A 56 -15.99 43.61 -0.18
N LEU A 57 -15.24 43.86 0.88
CA LEU A 57 -15.42 45.01 1.77
C LEU A 57 -14.24 45.96 1.69
N ILE A 58 -14.51 47.26 1.71
CA ILE A 58 -13.50 48.31 1.83
C ILE A 58 -13.85 49.30 2.94
N ALA A 59 -12.82 49.87 3.54
CA ALA A 59 -12.93 50.96 4.49
C ALA A 59 -12.57 52.27 3.77
N VAL A 60 -13.47 53.25 3.86
CA VAL A 60 -13.27 54.58 3.29
C VAL A 60 -13.30 55.65 4.38
N GLU A 61 -12.45 56.66 4.24
CA GLU A 61 -12.49 57.88 5.04
C GLU A 61 -13.67 58.76 4.61
N LYS A 62 -14.55 59.14 5.55
CA LYS A 62 -15.82 59.82 5.24
C LYS A 62 -15.64 61.20 4.62
N SER A 63 -14.58 61.93 4.99
CA SER A 63 -14.34 63.30 4.52
C SER A 63 -13.77 63.36 3.09
N THR A 64 -12.97 62.36 2.70
CA THR A 64 -12.24 62.36 1.42
C THR A 64 -12.71 61.27 0.45
N ASN A 65 -13.56 60.34 0.92
CA ASN A 65 -13.92 59.10 0.25
C ASN A 65 -12.72 58.22 -0.13
N LYS A 66 -11.56 58.44 0.49
CA LYS A 66 -10.32 57.70 0.21
C LYS A 66 -10.39 56.29 0.78
N LEU A 67 -10.03 55.29 -0.03
CA LEU A 67 -9.87 53.90 0.40
C LEU A 67 -8.64 53.76 1.30
N VAL A 68 -8.86 53.31 2.54
CA VAL A 68 -7.82 53.21 3.60
C VAL A 68 -7.69 51.79 4.17
N GLY A 69 -8.54 50.85 3.75
CA GLY A 69 -8.44 49.45 4.10
C GLY A 69 -9.38 48.56 3.28
N LEU A 70 -9.14 47.26 3.30
CA LEU A 70 -9.99 46.26 2.63
C LEU A 70 -10.04 44.94 3.39
N ALA A 71 -11.10 44.18 3.17
CA ALA A 71 -11.25 42.81 3.62
C ALA A 71 -12.07 42.00 2.63
N PHE A 72 -11.45 40.97 2.04
CA PHE A 72 -12.10 40.09 1.07
C PHE A 72 -12.38 38.72 1.68
N GLY A 73 -13.44 38.08 1.23
CA GLY A 73 -13.78 36.73 1.65
C GLY A 73 -14.71 36.02 0.68
N LEU A 74 -14.90 34.74 0.93
CA LEU A 74 -15.79 33.84 0.18
C LEU A 74 -16.34 32.74 1.07
N ILE A 75 -17.51 32.20 0.72
CA ILE A 75 -18.13 31.08 1.44
C ILE A 75 -17.61 29.77 0.86
N ILE A 76 -17.05 28.90 1.69
CA ILE A 76 -16.51 27.60 1.26
C ILE A 76 -17.06 26.43 2.06
N GLN A 77 -17.02 25.26 1.42
CA GLN A 77 -17.14 23.98 2.12
C GLN A 77 -15.78 23.64 2.73
N TRP A 78 -15.56 24.06 3.98
CA TRP A 78 -14.25 23.89 4.63
C TRP A 78 -13.72 22.45 4.60
N ASN A 79 -14.59 21.44 4.70
CA ASN A 79 -14.21 20.03 4.70
C ASN A 79 -13.58 19.54 3.37
N ASP A 80 -13.57 20.39 2.34
CA ASP A 80 -12.95 20.13 1.05
C ASP A 80 -11.46 20.50 1.06
N TYR A 81 -11.01 21.17 2.12
CA TYR A 81 -9.67 21.74 2.27
C TYR A 81 -8.99 21.24 3.54
N SER A 82 -7.69 21.01 3.45
CA SER A 82 -6.81 20.82 4.60
C SER A 82 -6.49 22.17 5.23
N PRO A 83 -6.37 22.27 6.57
CA PRO A 83 -5.78 23.44 7.22
C PRO A 83 -4.37 23.77 6.72
N GLN A 84 -3.68 22.83 6.07
CA GLN A 84 -2.36 22.99 5.47
C GLN A 84 -2.40 23.44 4.00
N ASP A 85 -3.58 23.54 3.39
CA ASP A 85 -3.69 23.97 1.99
C ASP A 85 -3.27 25.44 1.85
N SER A 86 -2.75 25.79 0.67
CA SER A 86 -2.24 27.13 0.41
C SER A 86 -3.37 28.14 0.28
N TRP A 87 -3.05 29.42 0.43
CA TRP A 87 -3.99 30.51 0.13
C TRP A 87 -4.59 30.39 -1.28
N GLY A 88 -3.78 29.96 -2.26
CA GLY A 88 -4.24 29.74 -3.64
C GLY A 88 -5.27 28.63 -3.75
N ASP A 89 -5.15 27.56 -2.97
CA ASP A 89 -6.14 26.47 -2.96
C ASP A 89 -7.50 26.97 -2.40
N PHE A 90 -7.47 27.71 -1.29
CA PHE A 90 -8.68 28.25 -0.66
C PHE A 90 -9.38 29.33 -1.48
N THR A 91 -8.66 30.01 -2.38
CA THR A 91 -9.17 31.13 -3.17
C THR A 91 -9.33 30.79 -4.66
N SER A 92 -9.09 29.54 -5.07
CA SER A 92 -9.05 29.15 -6.49
C SER A 92 -8.10 30.03 -7.31
N GLY A 93 -6.85 30.16 -6.85
CA GLY A 93 -5.83 31.02 -7.46
C GLY A 93 -6.16 32.52 -7.37
N GLY A 94 -6.95 32.91 -6.36
CA GLY A 94 -7.42 34.28 -6.21
C GLY A 94 -8.66 34.65 -7.05
N PHE A 95 -9.32 33.71 -7.75
CA PHE A 95 -10.51 34.02 -8.57
C PHE A 95 -11.85 33.76 -7.86
N PHE A 96 -11.84 33.00 -6.75
CA PHE A 96 -13.02 32.62 -5.98
C PHE A 96 -14.06 31.75 -6.73
N HIS A 97 -13.67 31.03 -7.78
CA HIS A 97 -14.55 30.08 -8.49
C HIS A 97 -15.12 28.97 -7.60
N ASN A 98 -14.52 28.76 -6.43
CA ASN A 98 -14.93 27.80 -5.41
C ASN A 98 -15.93 28.38 -4.39
N HIS A 99 -16.43 29.60 -4.61
CA HIS A 99 -17.50 30.20 -3.80
C HIS A 99 -18.76 29.31 -3.83
N SER A 100 -19.25 28.92 -2.66
CA SER A 100 -20.30 27.91 -2.51
C SER A 100 -21.33 28.35 -1.46
N PRO A 101 -22.21 29.31 -1.76
CA PRO A 101 -23.11 29.93 -0.78
C PRO A 101 -24.20 28.97 -0.27
N GLN A 102 -24.65 28.03 -1.12
CA GLN A 102 -25.70 27.08 -0.76
C GLN A 102 -25.22 25.98 0.20
N LYS A 103 -24.03 25.41 -0.06
CA LYS A 103 -23.50 24.26 0.68
C LYS A 103 -22.45 24.62 1.72
N GLY A 104 -21.77 25.76 1.56
CA GLY A 104 -20.72 26.20 2.46
C GLY A 104 -21.28 26.68 3.79
N LYS A 105 -20.48 26.50 4.85
CA LYS A 105 -20.84 26.89 6.23
C LYS A 105 -19.73 27.68 6.93
N THR A 106 -18.70 28.06 6.18
CA THR A 106 -17.54 28.80 6.66
C THR A 106 -17.32 29.99 5.75
N LEU A 107 -17.24 31.19 6.33
CA LEU A 107 -16.67 32.34 5.64
C LEU A 107 -15.15 32.23 5.71
N TYR A 108 -14.49 32.15 4.57
CA TYR A 108 -13.04 32.22 4.49
C TYR A 108 -12.60 33.67 4.29
N GLY A 109 -11.82 34.20 5.24
CA GLY A 109 -11.19 35.51 5.11
C GLY A 109 -9.95 35.39 4.23
N ALA A 110 -10.09 35.76 2.96
CA ALA A 110 -9.04 35.63 1.96
C ALA A 110 -7.96 36.71 2.09
N GLU A 111 -8.34 37.94 2.42
CA GLU A 111 -7.38 39.06 2.50
C GLU A 111 -7.84 40.12 3.49
N VAL A 112 -6.93 40.75 4.23
CA VAL A 112 -7.23 41.94 5.02
C VAL A 112 -6.04 42.89 5.02
N MET A 113 -6.28 44.14 4.65
CA MET A 113 -5.24 45.16 4.57
C MET A 113 -5.73 46.47 5.17
N VAL A 114 -4.82 47.19 5.82
CA VAL A 114 -5.03 48.57 6.28
C VAL A 114 -3.81 49.37 5.83
N ASP A 115 -4.07 50.53 5.24
CA ASP A 115 -3.04 51.47 4.79
C ASP A 115 -2.06 51.72 5.96
N PRO A 116 -0.73 51.57 5.74
CA PRO A 116 0.27 51.76 6.79
C PRO A 116 0.12 53.06 7.59
N ASP A 117 -0.27 54.16 6.94
CA ASP A 117 -0.38 55.49 7.55
C ASP A 117 -1.65 55.63 8.42
N TYR A 118 -2.61 54.70 8.26
CA TYR A 118 -3.90 54.70 8.93
C TYR A 118 -4.03 53.60 9.99
N ARG A 119 -2.96 52.84 10.24
CA ARG A 119 -2.93 51.78 11.27
C ARG A 119 -3.09 52.38 12.68
N GLY A 120 -3.66 51.60 13.60
CA GLY A 120 -3.95 52.06 14.96
C GLY A 120 -5.22 52.91 15.11
N GLN A 121 -5.87 53.30 14.01
CA GLN A 121 -7.08 54.15 14.03
C GLN A 121 -8.41 53.37 14.05
N GLY A 122 -8.38 52.08 14.39
CA GLY A 122 -9.58 51.24 14.51
C GLY A 122 -10.15 50.66 13.20
N ILE A 123 -9.56 50.94 12.03
CA ILE A 123 -10.04 50.44 10.72
C ILE A 123 -10.09 48.91 10.66
N GLY A 124 -9.03 48.23 11.12
CA GLY A 124 -9.00 46.76 11.15
C GLY A 124 -10.13 46.16 11.99
N LYS A 125 -10.48 46.79 13.12
CA LYS A 125 -11.58 46.37 13.98
C LYS A 125 -12.92 46.47 13.23
N LEU A 126 -13.16 47.58 12.53
CA LEU A 126 -14.35 47.75 11.68
C LEU A 126 -14.46 46.66 10.60
N LEU A 127 -13.35 46.34 9.93
CA LEU A 127 -13.32 45.30 8.89
C LEU A 127 -13.64 43.89 9.45
N TYR A 128 -13.12 43.53 10.62
CA TYR A 128 -13.44 42.24 11.26
C TYR A 128 -14.88 42.19 11.78
N GLN A 129 -15.39 43.29 12.35
CA GLN A 129 -16.80 43.39 12.73
C GLN A 129 -17.72 43.24 11.52
N ALA A 130 -17.38 43.84 10.37
CA ALA A 130 -18.12 43.68 9.13
C ALA A 130 -18.13 42.22 8.64
N ARG A 131 -17.01 41.49 8.77
CA ARG A 131 -16.95 40.04 8.47
C ARG A 131 -17.83 39.21 9.40
N ILE A 132 -17.87 39.54 10.69
CA ILE A 132 -18.75 38.88 11.66
C ILE A 132 -20.22 39.09 11.26
N GLN A 133 -20.62 40.33 10.97
CA GLN A 133 -21.97 40.64 10.51
C GLN A 133 -22.32 39.90 9.21
N LEU A 134 -21.38 39.80 8.27
CA LEU A 134 -21.56 39.03 7.04
C LEU A 134 -21.77 37.53 7.33
N ALA A 135 -20.96 36.94 8.21
CA ALA A 135 -21.11 35.55 8.60
C ALA A 135 -22.44 35.28 9.32
N GLU A 136 -22.90 36.22 10.15
CA GLU A 136 -24.22 36.14 10.77
C GLU A 136 -25.36 36.25 9.76
N HIS A 137 -25.27 37.19 8.81
CA HIS A 137 -26.27 37.39 7.77
C HIS A 137 -26.49 36.14 6.91
N PHE A 138 -25.40 35.49 6.48
CA PHE A 138 -25.45 34.24 5.71
C PHE A 138 -25.66 32.99 6.59
N ASN A 139 -25.92 33.17 7.89
CA ASN A 139 -26.11 32.08 8.86
C ASN A 139 -24.98 31.03 8.78
N LEU A 140 -23.74 31.51 8.69
CA LEU A 140 -22.54 30.69 8.64
C LEU A 140 -22.11 30.32 10.05
N LYS A 141 -21.56 29.12 10.21
CA LYS A 141 -21.19 28.57 11.51
C LYS A 141 -19.94 29.21 12.10
N ARG A 142 -19.09 29.78 11.26
CA ARG A 142 -17.73 30.23 11.62
C ARG A 142 -17.09 31.07 10.52
N ILE A 143 -16.02 31.76 10.92
CA ILE A 143 -15.05 32.41 10.04
C ILE A 143 -13.70 31.71 10.23
N ARG A 144 -12.98 31.46 9.13
CA ARG A 144 -11.60 30.97 9.17
C ARG A 144 -10.71 31.80 8.25
N ALA A 145 -9.45 31.96 8.62
CA ALA A 145 -8.44 32.65 7.81
C ALA A 145 -7.03 32.16 8.17
N GLY A 146 -6.04 32.47 7.33
CA GLY A 146 -4.63 32.37 7.70
C GLY A 146 -4.09 33.70 8.18
N ALA A 147 -3.63 33.73 9.43
CA ALA A 147 -2.89 34.80 10.04
C ALA A 147 -1.41 34.72 9.62
N ARG A 148 -0.99 35.58 8.69
CA ARG A 148 0.42 35.66 8.26
C ARG A 148 1.33 35.91 9.46
N LEU A 149 2.28 35.01 9.73
CA LEU A 149 3.22 35.10 10.85
C LEU A 149 4.38 36.04 10.52
N ARG A 150 4.09 37.33 10.45
CA ARG A 150 4.98 38.37 9.93
C ARG A 150 6.32 38.46 10.68
N GLY A 151 6.35 38.18 11.97
CA GLY A 151 7.59 38.23 12.75
C GLY A 151 8.45 36.97 12.68
N TYR A 152 7.99 35.90 12.03
CA TYR A 152 8.59 34.57 12.19
C TYR A 152 10.01 34.44 11.64
N SER A 153 10.36 35.12 10.54
CA SER A 153 11.71 35.06 9.96
C SER A 153 12.82 35.46 10.95
N ARG A 154 12.51 36.29 11.95
CA ARG A 154 13.48 36.69 13.00
C ARG A 154 13.70 35.62 14.07
N HIS A 155 12.86 34.60 14.12
CA HIS A 155 12.88 33.54 15.13
C HIS A 155 13.05 32.14 14.55
N SER A 156 13.18 32.02 13.21
CA SER A 156 13.18 30.72 12.53
C SER A 156 14.40 29.85 12.82
N GLU A 157 15.49 30.44 13.29
CA GLU A 157 16.69 29.70 13.74
C GLU A 157 16.56 29.15 15.16
N GLU A 158 15.68 29.73 15.98
CA GLU A 158 15.53 29.41 17.41
C GLU A 158 14.34 28.48 17.69
N MET A 159 13.27 28.59 16.91
CA MET A 159 12.03 27.85 17.14
C MET A 159 11.23 27.58 15.87
N THR A 160 10.36 26.58 15.95
CA THR A 160 9.42 26.25 14.88
C THR A 160 8.29 27.27 14.78
N ALA A 161 7.63 27.37 13.62
CA ALA A 161 6.48 28.27 13.43
C ALA A 161 5.31 27.93 14.37
N ASP A 162 5.12 26.64 14.68
CA ASP A 162 4.15 26.17 15.67
C ASP A 162 4.47 26.68 17.08
N GLU A 163 5.73 26.60 17.51
CA GLU A 163 6.16 27.13 18.81
C GLU A 163 6.03 28.66 18.86
N TYR A 164 6.43 29.35 17.78
CA TYR A 164 6.28 30.80 17.65
C TYR A 164 4.81 31.23 17.83
N ALA A 165 3.88 30.59 17.10
CA ALA A 165 2.45 30.86 17.22
C ALA A 165 1.90 30.55 18.62
N LYS A 166 2.35 29.46 19.27
CA LYS A 166 1.93 29.13 20.65
C LYS A 166 2.39 30.16 21.67
N LYS A 167 3.63 30.64 21.56
CA LYS A 167 4.14 31.72 22.42
C LYS A 167 3.31 32.99 22.28
N ILE A 168 2.87 33.32 21.06
CA ILE A 168 1.97 34.46 20.82
C ILE A 168 0.60 34.25 21.47
N VAL A 169 0.02 33.06 21.32
CA VAL A 169 -1.27 32.71 21.97
C VAL A 169 -1.17 32.79 23.50
N ARG A 170 -0.03 32.40 24.08
CA ARG A 170 0.28 32.52 25.51
C ARG A 170 0.68 33.94 25.94
N LYS A 171 0.74 34.89 25.01
CA LYS A 171 1.17 36.29 25.22
C LYS A 171 2.63 36.43 25.68
N GLU A 172 3.47 35.43 25.39
CA GLU A 172 4.91 35.45 25.64
C GLU A 172 5.68 36.18 24.51
N LEU A 173 5.10 36.22 23.31
CA LEU A 173 5.63 36.93 22.14
C LEU A 173 4.54 37.78 21.47
N PHE A 174 4.97 38.78 20.70
CA PHE A 174 4.08 39.63 19.92
C PHE A 174 4.31 39.46 18.42
N ASP A 175 3.23 39.23 17.68
CA ASP A 175 3.21 39.29 16.22
C ASP A 175 2.13 40.29 15.76
N PRO A 176 2.46 41.29 14.92
CA PRO A 176 1.53 42.35 14.55
C PRO A 176 0.21 41.86 13.94
N THR A 177 0.23 40.75 13.21
CA THR A 177 -0.95 40.21 12.53
C THR A 177 -1.73 39.30 13.47
N LEU A 178 -1.06 38.29 14.02
CA LEU A 178 -1.72 37.28 14.84
C LEU A 178 -2.22 37.86 16.16
N SER A 179 -1.41 38.67 16.86
CA SER A 179 -1.82 39.29 18.13
C SER A 179 -3.04 40.20 17.95
N PHE A 180 -3.14 40.93 16.82
CA PHE A 180 -4.32 41.74 16.50
C PHE A 180 -5.57 40.87 16.30
N GLN A 181 -5.46 39.79 15.52
CA GLN A 181 -6.59 38.90 15.22
C GLN A 181 -7.09 38.16 16.46
N LEU A 182 -6.20 37.73 17.35
CA LEU A 182 -6.57 37.17 18.66
C LEU A 182 -7.37 38.16 19.50
N GLY A 183 -7.06 39.46 19.40
CA GLY A 183 -7.82 40.54 20.03
C GLY A 183 -9.22 40.79 19.43
N GLN A 184 -9.59 40.08 18.34
CA GLN A 184 -10.93 40.10 17.73
C GLN A 184 -11.71 38.79 17.99
N ASP A 185 -11.39 38.09 19.08
CA ASP A 185 -12.00 36.82 19.52
C ASP A 185 -11.75 35.62 18.59
N PHE A 186 -10.73 35.69 17.73
CA PHE A 186 -10.25 34.52 17.00
C PHE A 186 -9.31 33.70 17.86
N VAL A 187 -9.24 32.40 17.59
CA VAL A 187 -8.29 31.47 18.22
C VAL A 187 -7.46 30.75 17.17
N VAL A 188 -6.26 30.29 17.54
CA VAL A 188 -5.42 29.47 16.67
C VAL A 188 -5.81 28.00 16.79
N ILE A 189 -6.02 27.35 15.65
CA ILE A 189 -6.34 25.92 15.55
C ILE A 189 -5.25 25.11 14.84
N GLY A 190 -4.16 25.75 14.42
CA GLY A 190 -3.00 25.13 13.79
C GLY A 190 -2.10 26.14 13.08
N VAL A 191 -1.00 25.67 12.49
CA VAL A 191 -0.12 26.46 11.62
C VAL A 191 -0.05 25.80 10.25
N ALA A 192 -0.30 26.58 9.20
CA ALA A 192 -0.21 26.18 7.80
C ALA A 192 1.18 26.49 7.25
N LYS A 193 1.79 25.51 6.56
CA LYS A 193 3.05 25.70 5.80
C LYS A 193 2.75 25.98 4.33
N ASN A 194 3.57 26.82 3.69
CA ASN A 194 3.39 27.25 2.29
C ASN A 194 2.06 27.97 2.04
N TYR A 195 1.53 28.65 3.05
CA TYR A 195 0.26 29.37 2.95
C TYR A 195 0.39 30.57 2.00
N LEU A 196 1.46 31.35 2.14
CA LEU A 196 1.87 32.44 1.24
C LEU A 196 3.26 32.15 0.68
N PHE A 197 3.31 31.53 -0.50
CA PHE A 197 4.58 31.08 -1.10
C PHE A 197 5.53 32.25 -1.37
N ASN A 198 6.80 32.11 -0.99
CA ASN A 198 7.88 33.12 -1.14
C ASN A 198 7.75 34.40 -0.31
N ASP A 199 6.96 34.41 0.77
CA ASP A 199 6.92 35.55 1.68
C ASP A 199 8.16 35.61 2.60
N PRO A 200 9.02 36.64 2.52
CA PRO A 200 10.29 36.67 3.26
C PRO A 200 10.13 36.91 4.78
N GLU A 201 9.02 37.51 5.20
CA GLU A 201 8.75 37.79 6.62
C GLU A 201 8.17 36.57 7.35
N SER A 202 7.23 35.85 6.73
CA SER A 202 6.64 34.66 7.34
C SER A 202 7.31 33.34 6.95
N LEU A 203 8.23 33.35 5.98
CA LEU A 203 8.81 32.16 5.35
C LEU A 203 7.74 31.19 4.82
N GLY A 204 6.58 31.74 4.43
CA GLY A 204 5.42 31.00 3.95
C GLY A 204 4.56 30.34 5.02
N PHE A 205 4.71 30.71 6.29
CA PHE A 205 3.88 30.19 7.39
C PHE A 205 2.72 31.14 7.76
N ALA A 206 1.57 30.55 8.12
CA ALA A 206 0.45 31.29 8.68
C ALA A 206 -0.22 30.50 9.80
N ALA A 207 -0.63 31.17 10.88
CA ALA A 207 -1.49 30.56 11.89
C ALA A 207 -2.92 30.45 11.35
N VAL A 208 -3.50 29.26 11.36
CA VAL A 208 -4.89 29.06 10.97
C VAL A 208 -5.77 29.51 12.14
N ILE A 209 -6.53 30.58 11.91
CA ILE A 209 -7.39 31.19 12.92
C ILE A 209 -8.86 30.87 12.66
N GLU A 210 -9.64 30.72 13.73
CA GLU A 210 -11.07 30.46 13.69
C GLU A 210 -11.83 31.35 14.66
N TRP A 211 -12.96 31.88 14.20
CA TRP A 211 -14.00 32.47 15.03
C TRP A 211 -15.28 31.66 14.87
N ILE A 212 -15.93 31.30 15.98
CA ILE A 212 -17.16 30.51 15.99
C ILE A 212 -18.37 31.44 16.10
N ASN A 213 -19.39 31.23 15.28
CA ASN A 213 -20.60 32.04 15.33
C ASN A 213 -21.53 31.53 16.45
N PRO A 214 -21.72 32.28 17.56
CA PRO A 214 -22.56 31.83 18.67
C PRO A 214 -24.04 31.69 18.30
N LYS A 215 -24.51 32.38 17.25
CA LYS A 215 -25.92 32.37 16.81
C LYS A 215 -26.26 31.17 15.91
N SER A 216 -25.26 30.55 15.28
CA SER A 216 -25.44 29.53 14.23
C SER A 216 -24.74 28.21 14.53
N ALA A 217 -23.67 28.23 15.32
CA ALA A 217 -22.89 27.04 15.64
C ALA A 217 -23.66 26.08 16.56
N THR A 218 -23.62 24.78 16.23
CA THR A 218 -24.23 23.74 17.07
C THR A 218 -23.31 23.39 18.25
N PRO A 219 -23.79 22.73 19.32
CA PRO A 219 -22.95 22.23 20.41
C PRO A 219 -21.79 21.35 19.93
N ARG A 220 -22.00 20.59 18.85
CA ARG A 220 -20.96 19.79 18.19
C ARG A 220 -19.88 20.67 17.56
N ASP A 221 -20.25 21.77 16.92
CA ASP A 221 -19.31 22.70 16.29
C ASP A 221 -18.44 23.39 17.36
N ILE A 222 -19.05 23.80 18.48
CA ILE A 222 -18.35 24.38 19.64
C ILE A 222 -17.38 23.37 20.28
N SER A 223 -17.80 22.11 20.44
CA SER A 223 -16.93 21.04 20.94
C SER A 223 -15.77 20.74 19.99
N ALA A 224 -16.01 20.74 18.67
CA ALA A 224 -14.94 20.56 17.68
C ALA A 224 -13.93 21.70 17.70
N HIS A 225 -14.41 22.94 17.86
CA HIS A 225 -13.59 24.13 18.02
C HIS A 225 -12.68 24.05 19.26
N ARG A 226 -13.23 23.73 20.44
CA ARG A 226 -12.42 23.55 21.68
C ARG A 226 -11.35 22.48 21.51
N ARG A 227 -11.70 21.32 20.95
CA ARG A 227 -10.73 20.24 20.70
C ARG A 227 -9.62 20.64 19.74
N ALA A 228 -9.92 21.45 18.72
CA ALA A 228 -8.91 21.92 17.78
C ALA A 228 -7.91 22.87 18.47
N VAL A 229 -8.40 23.77 19.34
CA VAL A 229 -7.55 24.66 20.14
C VAL A 229 -6.70 23.86 21.14
N GLU A 230 -7.30 22.93 21.89
CA GLU A 230 -6.58 22.08 22.86
C GLU A 230 -5.52 21.21 22.17
N SER A 231 -5.83 20.64 21.00
CA SER A 231 -4.90 19.85 20.20
C SER A 231 -3.72 20.68 19.73
N PHE A 232 -3.96 21.91 19.28
CA PHE A 232 -2.88 22.85 18.93
C PHE A 232 -2.00 23.17 20.14
N LEU A 233 -2.59 23.58 21.26
CA LEU A 233 -1.85 24.03 22.46
C LEU A 233 -1.05 22.91 23.14
N SER A 234 -1.56 21.69 23.16
CA SER A 234 -0.92 20.55 23.83
C SER A 234 0.23 19.91 23.03
N SER A 235 0.51 20.39 21.80
CA SER A 235 1.42 19.72 20.85
C SER A 235 1.05 18.25 20.59
N SER A 236 -0.14 17.84 21.01
CA SER A 236 -0.79 16.61 20.58
C SER A 236 -1.27 16.87 19.16
N HIS A 237 -0.33 16.94 18.22
CA HIS A 237 -0.66 16.94 16.80
C HIS A 237 -1.41 15.63 16.53
N ILE A 238 -2.73 15.70 16.63
CA ILE A 238 -3.60 14.95 15.76
C ILE A 238 -3.47 15.77 14.46
N PRO A 239 -2.67 15.36 13.48
CA PRO A 239 -2.74 16.03 12.19
C PRO A 239 -4.17 15.80 11.75
N LEU A 240 -4.99 16.86 11.73
CA LEU A 240 -6.41 16.74 11.46
C LEU A 240 -6.60 15.97 10.14
N GLU A 241 -5.67 16.12 9.18
CA GLU A 241 -5.64 15.37 7.93
C GLU A 241 -4.20 15.23 7.38
N SER A 242 -3.54 14.08 7.55
CA SER A 242 -2.20 13.80 7.00
C SER A 242 -2.23 13.22 5.58
N LEU A 243 -3.42 13.00 5.02
CA LEU A 243 -3.57 12.50 3.65
C LEU A 243 -3.29 13.61 2.62
N PRO A 244 -2.50 13.32 1.58
CA PRO A 244 -2.27 14.22 0.45
C PRO A 244 -3.58 14.68 -0.19
N LYS A 245 -3.61 15.94 -0.65
CA LYS A 245 -4.81 16.54 -1.26
C LYS A 245 -5.24 15.79 -2.51
N GLU A 246 -4.29 15.31 -3.29
CA GLU A 246 -4.52 14.57 -4.54
C GLU A 246 -5.33 13.30 -4.26
N LEU A 247 -4.88 12.52 -3.28
CA LEU A 247 -5.55 11.29 -2.89
C LEU A 247 -6.95 11.55 -2.34
N ARG A 248 -7.09 12.56 -1.47
CA ARG A 248 -8.38 12.90 -0.85
C ARG A 248 -9.42 13.36 -1.87
N ARG A 249 -9.04 14.25 -2.79
CA ARG A 249 -9.91 14.73 -3.86
C ARG A 249 -10.34 13.60 -4.77
N THR A 250 -9.40 12.74 -5.16
CA THR A 250 -9.66 11.59 -6.02
C THR A 250 -10.63 10.60 -5.37
N VAL A 251 -10.38 10.19 -4.11
CA VAL A 251 -11.28 9.28 -3.38
C VAL A 251 -12.68 9.88 -3.27
N ARG A 252 -12.79 11.18 -2.96
CA ARG A 252 -14.10 11.85 -2.87
C ARG A 252 -14.86 11.84 -4.20
N LEU A 253 -14.19 12.16 -5.31
CA LEU A 253 -14.79 12.10 -6.64
C LEU A 253 -15.26 10.68 -6.95
N MET A 254 -14.41 9.68 -6.76
CA MET A 254 -14.75 8.28 -7.04
C MET A 254 -15.93 7.79 -6.20
N MET A 255 -15.98 8.15 -4.92
CA MET A 255 -17.12 7.85 -4.06
C MET A 255 -18.42 8.49 -4.57
N LEU A 256 -18.36 9.74 -5.03
CA LEU A 256 -19.52 10.44 -5.59
C LEU A 256 -20.00 9.77 -6.88
N LEU A 257 -19.08 9.37 -7.76
CA LEU A 257 -19.41 8.68 -9.01
C LEU A 257 -19.94 7.27 -8.76
N LEU A 258 -19.37 6.52 -7.81
CA LEU A 258 -19.91 5.23 -7.39
C LEU A 258 -21.34 5.38 -6.84
N GLY A 259 -21.59 6.38 -6.01
CA GLY A 259 -22.94 6.66 -5.50
C GLY A 259 -23.96 6.93 -6.62
N LYS A 260 -23.56 7.66 -7.68
CA LYS A 260 -24.40 7.84 -8.88
C LYS A 260 -24.69 6.51 -9.58
N VAL A 261 -23.71 5.63 -9.72
CA VAL A 261 -23.87 4.29 -10.33
C VAL A 261 -24.81 3.42 -9.48
N ILE A 262 -24.64 3.41 -8.16
CA ILE A 262 -25.53 2.67 -7.24
C ILE A 262 -26.98 3.17 -7.38
N LYS A 263 -27.19 4.49 -7.40
CA LYS A 263 -28.53 5.07 -7.58
C LYS A 263 -29.14 4.69 -8.94
N GLU A 264 -28.32 4.63 -9.99
CA GLU A 264 -28.74 4.27 -11.35
C GLU A 264 -29.17 2.81 -11.47
N TYR A 265 -28.46 1.87 -10.82
CA TYR A 265 -28.73 0.43 -10.93
C TYR A 265 -29.72 -0.11 -9.89
N GLU A 266 -29.68 0.42 -8.67
CA GLU A 266 -30.45 -0.12 -7.53
C GLU A 266 -31.60 0.79 -7.08
N GLY A 267 -31.69 2.00 -7.63
CA GLY A 267 -32.72 2.99 -7.29
C GLY A 267 -32.40 3.86 -6.07
N GLU A 268 -33.26 4.84 -5.83
CA GLU A 268 -33.07 5.88 -4.80
C GLU A 268 -33.13 5.32 -3.37
N GLN A 269 -34.04 4.39 -3.10
CA GLN A 269 -34.19 3.81 -1.76
C GLN A 269 -32.93 3.08 -1.27
N PHE A 270 -32.29 2.29 -2.14
CA PHE A 270 -31.06 1.59 -1.79
C PHE A 270 -29.88 2.56 -1.65
N PHE A 271 -29.77 3.54 -2.56
CA PHE A 271 -28.77 4.60 -2.45
C PHE A 271 -28.86 5.37 -1.12
N ASP A 272 -30.08 5.75 -0.71
CA ASP A 272 -30.31 6.45 0.55
C ASP A 272 -29.92 5.59 1.75
N TRP A 273 -30.13 4.28 1.69
CA TRP A 273 -29.68 3.35 2.72
C TRP A 273 -28.15 3.29 2.81
N VAL A 274 -27.46 3.16 1.66
CA VAL A 274 -25.98 3.19 1.61
C VAL A 274 -25.45 4.51 2.19
N GLU A 275 -26.05 5.65 1.85
CA GLU A 275 -25.66 6.96 2.37
C GLU A 275 -25.99 7.15 3.85
N HIS A 276 -27.09 6.55 4.34
CA HIS A 276 -27.44 6.51 5.77
C HIS A 276 -26.34 5.81 6.56
N VAL A 277 -26.01 4.57 6.18
CA VAL A 277 -24.93 3.78 6.79
C VAL A 277 -23.63 4.59 6.76
N ARG A 278 -23.25 5.13 5.60
CA ARG A 278 -22.03 5.94 5.44
C ARG A 278 -21.98 7.18 6.34
N THR A 279 -23.12 7.79 6.62
CA THR A 279 -23.23 8.97 7.49
C THR A 279 -23.02 8.58 8.96
N ASP A 280 -23.52 7.43 9.38
CA ASP A 280 -23.27 6.90 10.72
C ASP A 280 -21.80 6.56 10.93
N LEU A 281 -21.15 5.93 9.94
CA LEU A 281 -19.72 5.64 9.97
C LEU A 281 -18.89 6.90 10.22
N LYS A 282 -19.25 8.04 9.61
CA LYS A 282 -18.55 9.32 9.83
C LYS A 282 -18.68 9.83 11.27
N ARG A 283 -19.82 9.59 11.92
CA ARG A 283 -20.09 10.02 13.30
C ARG A 283 -19.30 9.18 14.31
N ALA A 284 -19.05 7.92 13.98
CA ALA A 284 -18.31 6.97 14.82
C ALA A 284 -16.76 7.06 14.71
N ARG A 285 -16.21 7.94 13.85
CA ARG A 285 -14.75 8.07 13.61
C ARG A 285 -13.92 8.53 14.83
N THR A 286 -14.57 8.89 15.93
CA THR A 286 -13.95 9.34 17.18
C THR A 286 -14.62 8.64 18.36
N GLY A 287 -14.10 7.49 18.78
CA GLY A 287 -14.61 6.71 19.92
C GLY A 287 -14.50 5.20 19.71
N SER A 288 -14.92 4.42 20.70
CA SER A 288 -15.07 2.96 20.60
C SER A 288 -16.10 2.60 19.52
N ALA A 289 -15.83 1.54 18.76
CA ALA A 289 -16.68 1.07 17.67
C ALA A 289 -17.93 0.34 18.18
N THR A 290 -17.98 -0.06 19.45
CA THR A 290 -19.05 -0.90 20.03
C THR A 290 -20.45 -0.37 19.76
N LYS A 291 -20.70 0.94 19.97
CA LYS A 291 -22.02 1.55 19.72
C LYS A 291 -22.42 1.54 18.24
N LEU A 292 -21.45 1.69 17.35
CA LEU A 292 -21.70 1.63 15.91
C LEU A 292 -22.00 0.19 15.50
N LEU A 293 -21.17 -0.75 15.94
CA LEU A 293 -21.32 -2.17 15.63
C LEU A 293 -22.69 -2.69 16.10
N SER A 294 -23.08 -2.41 17.35
CA SER A 294 -24.39 -2.83 17.86
C SER A 294 -25.56 -2.23 17.07
N LYS A 295 -25.48 -0.93 16.71
CA LYS A 295 -26.48 -0.28 15.86
C LYS A 295 -26.59 -0.97 14.50
N LEU A 296 -25.47 -1.17 13.81
CA LEU A 296 -25.45 -1.80 12.48
C LEU A 296 -25.93 -3.25 12.54
N THR A 297 -25.51 -4.01 13.55
CA THR A 297 -25.97 -5.39 13.76
C THR A 297 -27.49 -5.43 13.91
N GLN A 298 -28.07 -4.57 14.74
CA GLN A 298 -29.53 -4.51 14.91
C GLN A 298 -30.24 -4.09 13.63
N GLU A 299 -29.69 -3.13 12.89
CA GLU A 299 -30.27 -2.66 11.62
C GLU A 299 -30.23 -3.73 10.52
N PHE A 300 -29.16 -4.53 10.46
CA PHE A 300 -28.92 -5.50 9.39
C PHE A 300 -29.52 -6.88 9.70
N LYS A 301 -29.75 -7.22 10.98
CA LYS A 301 -30.21 -8.54 11.43
C LYS A 301 -31.49 -9.02 10.76
N ASP A 302 -32.39 -8.11 10.38
CA ASP A 302 -33.69 -8.46 9.76
C ASP A 302 -33.73 -8.18 8.25
N LYS A 303 -32.63 -7.73 7.64
CA LYS A 303 -32.55 -7.45 6.19
C LYS A 303 -32.47 -8.74 5.38
N LYS A 304 -33.04 -8.70 4.18
CA LYS A 304 -33.02 -9.84 3.24
C LYS A 304 -31.61 -10.09 2.71
N HIS A 305 -31.35 -11.34 2.32
CA HIS A 305 -30.07 -11.76 1.72
C HIS A 305 -29.62 -10.82 0.60
N ASN A 306 -30.48 -10.56 -0.39
CA ASN A 306 -30.12 -9.75 -1.57
C ASN A 306 -29.72 -8.30 -1.19
N ASP A 307 -30.41 -7.71 -0.21
CA ASP A 307 -30.09 -6.34 0.27
C ASP A 307 -28.72 -6.31 0.94
N LEU A 308 -28.41 -7.30 1.77
CA LEU A 308 -27.11 -7.43 2.43
C LEU A 308 -25.99 -7.75 1.43
N LEU A 309 -26.26 -8.56 0.41
CA LEU A 309 -25.30 -8.88 -0.64
C LEU A 309 -24.93 -7.63 -1.44
N LYS A 310 -25.92 -6.85 -1.87
CA LYS A 310 -25.70 -5.57 -2.55
C LYS A 310 -24.95 -4.57 -1.67
N LEU A 311 -25.31 -4.48 -0.38
CA LEU A 311 -24.62 -3.60 0.56
C LEU A 311 -23.16 -4.03 0.76
N CYS A 312 -22.93 -5.33 0.93
CA CYS A 312 -21.60 -5.91 1.03
C CYS A 312 -20.77 -5.57 -0.22
N HIS A 313 -21.31 -5.83 -1.40
CA HIS A 313 -20.68 -5.51 -2.68
C HIS A 313 -20.33 -4.02 -2.81
N ALA A 314 -21.23 -3.12 -2.41
CA ALA A 314 -20.99 -1.68 -2.44
C ALA A 314 -19.78 -1.26 -1.58
N PHE A 315 -19.68 -1.76 -0.35
CA PHE A 315 -18.54 -1.45 0.52
C PHE A 315 -17.25 -2.18 0.11
N SER A 316 -17.34 -3.39 -0.43
CA SER A 316 -16.21 -4.12 -1.02
C SER A 316 -15.64 -3.39 -2.23
N LEU A 317 -16.49 -2.97 -3.17
CA LEU A 317 -16.09 -2.20 -4.35
C LEU A 317 -15.53 -0.83 -3.96
N LEU A 318 -16.08 -0.19 -2.93
CA LEU A 318 -15.51 1.03 -2.36
C LEU A 318 -14.06 0.82 -1.88
N MET A 319 -13.74 -0.33 -1.26
CA MET A 319 -12.36 -0.63 -0.84
C MET A 319 -11.42 -0.78 -2.03
N GLU A 320 -11.86 -1.45 -3.10
CA GLU A 320 -11.10 -1.59 -4.35
C GLU A 320 -10.83 -0.22 -5.00
N ILE A 321 -11.86 0.63 -5.09
CA ILE A 321 -11.73 1.98 -5.65
C ILE A 321 -10.76 2.83 -4.82
N ILE A 322 -10.81 2.75 -3.48
CA ILE A 322 -9.85 3.44 -2.62
C ILE A 322 -8.42 2.92 -2.86
N ASN A 323 -8.26 1.60 -3.07
CA ASN A 323 -6.96 1.00 -3.40
C ASN A 323 -6.44 1.50 -4.77
N VAL A 324 -7.30 1.61 -5.79
CA VAL A 324 -6.95 2.19 -7.10
C VAL A 324 -6.56 3.66 -6.95
N CYS A 325 -7.30 4.47 -6.18
CA CYS A 325 -6.95 5.86 -5.93
C CYS A 325 -5.55 5.99 -5.29
N GLU A 326 -5.23 5.15 -4.31
CA GLU A 326 -3.91 5.14 -3.69
C GLU A 326 -2.80 4.67 -4.63
N GLY A 327 -3.05 3.62 -5.41
CA GLY A 327 -2.13 3.13 -6.43
C GLY A 327 -1.81 4.23 -7.44
N SER A 328 -2.84 4.88 -7.95
CA SER A 328 -2.77 5.99 -8.91
C SER A 328 -2.00 7.19 -8.36
N TYR A 329 -2.32 7.62 -7.13
CA TYR A 329 -1.58 8.68 -6.46
C TYR A 329 -0.08 8.33 -6.30
N ARG A 330 0.24 7.07 -5.95
CA ARG A 330 1.64 6.63 -5.84
C ARG A 330 2.33 6.63 -7.20
N THR A 331 1.69 6.12 -8.25
CA THR A 331 2.22 6.14 -9.63
C THR A 331 2.49 7.58 -10.07
N TRP A 332 1.51 8.47 -9.94
CA TRP A 332 1.65 9.91 -10.22
C TRP A 332 2.83 10.52 -9.46
N ARG A 333 2.92 10.28 -8.14
CA ARG A 333 4.00 10.81 -7.31
C ARG A 333 5.36 10.29 -7.74
N GLN A 334 5.48 9.03 -8.18
CA GLN A 334 6.74 8.49 -8.66
C GLN A 334 7.14 9.11 -10.01
N ARG A 335 6.19 9.36 -10.92
CA ARG A 335 6.47 10.09 -12.19
C ARG A 335 7.07 11.47 -11.96
N HIS A 336 6.70 12.15 -10.87
CA HIS A 336 7.15 13.51 -10.55
C HIS A 336 8.40 13.57 -9.67
N LYS A 337 8.93 12.43 -9.19
CA LYS A 337 10.20 12.42 -8.45
C LYS A 337 11.38 12.44 -9.42
N GLN A 338 12.40 13.23 -9.12
CA GLN A 338 13.65 13.24 -9.88
C GLN A 338 14.33 11.87 -9.93
N ILE A 339 15.01 11.65 -11.06
CA ILE A 339 15.70 10.44 -11.51
C ILE A 339 16.47 9.75 -10.37
N HIS A 340 16.21 8.47 -10.19
CA HIS A 340 16.93 7.59 -9.28
C HIS A 340 18.45 7.58 -9.57
N LYS A 341 19.28 7.75 -8.53
CA LYS A 341 20.75 7.62 -8.64
C LYS A 341 21.11 6.31 -9.36
N THR A 342 21.89 6.38 -10.43
CA THR A 342 22.40 5.16 -11.08
C THR A 342 23.64 4.67 -10.35
N TYR A 343 23.67 3.39 -9.99
CA TYR A 343 24.84 2.72 -9.45
C TYR A 343 25.58 1.93 -10.54
N PRO A 344 26.92 1.85 -10.48
CA PRO A 344 27.74 1.12 -11.45
C PRO A 344 27.64 -0.40 -11.30
N LEU A 345 27.33 -0.90 -10.10
CA LEU A 345 27.17 -2.32 -9.83
C LEU A 345 25.73 -2.76 -10.12
N GLN A 346 25.58 -3.85 -10.89
CA GLN A 346 24.28 -4.44 -11.19
C GLN A 346 23.88 -5.48 -10.13
N THR A 347 22.66 -5.35 -9.58
CA THR A 347 22.07 -6.30 -8.62
C THR A 347 21.01 -7.18 -9.31
N VAL A 348 21.03 -8.49 -9.09
CA VAL A 348 20.02 -9.40 -9.67
C VAL A 348 18.87 -9.57 -8.68
N LEU A 349 17.69 -9.07 -9.04
CA LEU A 349 16.46 -9.13 -8.25
C LEU A 349 15.59 -10.27 -8.78
N THR A 350 15.32 -11.26 -7.94
CA THR A 350 14.46 -12.40 -8.31
C THR A 350 13.14 -12.35 -7.54
N PHE A 351 12.04 -12.18 -8.28
CA PHE A 351 10.69 -12.22 -7.75
C PHE A 351 10.06 -13.57 -8.05
N VAL A 352 9.64 -14.27 -7.01
CA VAL A 352 8.98 -15.56 -7.09
C VAL A 352 7.50 -15.39 -6.80
N LEU A 353 6.67 -15.51 -7.83
CA LEU A 353 5.25 -15.18 -7.82
C LEU A 353 4.43 -16.35 -7.30
N THR A 354 3.55 -16.10 -6.33
CA THR A 354 2.61 -17.09 -5.80
C THR A 354 1.17 -16.63 -6.00
N ALA A 355 0.26 -17.56 -6.21
CA ALA A 355 -1.16 -17.24 -6.11
C ALA A 355 -1.49 -16.84 -4.66
N HIS A 356 -2.53 -16.02 -4.47
CA HIS A 356 -3.04 -15.74 -3.14
C HIS A 356 -4.47 -16.26 -2.99
N PRO A 357 -4.75 -16.97 -1.89
CA PRO A 357 -6.07 -17.35 -1.41
C PRO A 357 -7.19 -16.32 -1.62
N THR A 358 -6.97 -15.07 -1.23
CA THR A 358 -7.99 -14.01 -1.30
C THR A 358 -8.03 -13.27 -2.64
N GLU A 359 -7.22 -13.67 -3.62
CA GLU A 359 -7.22 -13.08 -4.96
C GLU A 359 -8.39 -13.64 -5.78
N ALA A 360 -9.57 -13.09 -5.50
CA ALA A 360 -10.85 -13.52 -6.05
C ALA A 360 -11.25 -12.79 -7.33
N ARG A 361 -10.51 -11.76 -7.72
CA ARG A 361 -10.83 -10.96 -8.92
C ARG A 361 -10.65 -11.80 -10.20
N SER A 362 -11.52 -11.54 -11.16
CA SER A 362 -11.35 -12.03 -12.53
C SER A 362 -10.33 -11.16 -13.27
N ILE A 363 -9.75 -11.69 -14.35
CA ILE A 363 -8.85 -10.94 -15.24
C ILE A 363 -9.54 -9.66 -15.76
N HIS A 364 -10.82 -9.76 -16.13
CA HIS A 364 -11.60 -8.60 -16.59
C HIS A 364 -11.72 -7.50 -15.53
N VAL A 365 -11.95 -7.87 -14.26
CA VAL A 365 -12.00 -6.88 -13.15
C VAL A 365 -10.65 -6.19 -12.99
N ILE A 366 -9.54 -6.91 -13.10
CA ILE A 366 -8.20 -6.34 -13.01
C ILE A 366 -7.94 -5.34 -14.14
N ASP A 367 -8.34 -5.69 -15.36
CA ASP A 367 -8.21 -4.79 -16.51
C ASP A 367 -9.00 -3.50 -16.32
N ILE A 368 -10.25 -3.60 -15.88
CA ILE A 368 -11.08 -2.42 -15.62
C ILE A 368 -10.47 -1.55 -14.50
N LEU A 369 -9.95 -2.17 -13.43
CA LEU A 369 -9.28 -1.45 -12.33
C LEU A 369 -7.97 -0.79 -12.78
N LYS A 370 -7.22 -1.41 -13.70
CA LYS A 370 -6.01 -0.82 -14.29
C LYS A 370 -6.37 0.39 -15.15
N GLU A 371 -7.32 0.24 -16.05
CA GLU A 371 -7.80 1.33 -16.91
C GLU A 371 -8.33 2.50 -16.06
N LEU A 372 -9.11 2.20 -15.00
CA LEU A 372 -9.57 3.20 -14.05
C LEU A 372 -8.38 3.92 -13.38
N GLY A 373 -7.33 3.18 -13.01
CA GLY A 373 -6.10 3.75 -12.46
C GLY A 373 -5.39 4.69 -13.43
N GLU A 374 -5.30 4.34 -14.72
CA GLU A 374 -4.70 5.18 -15.75
C GLU A 374 -5.47 6.49 -15.95
N VAL A 375 -6.80 6.41 -16.05
CA VAL A 375 -7.68 7.59 -16.16
C VAL A 375 -7.53 8.50 -14.94
N VAL A 376 -7.43 7.91 -13.73
CA VAL A 376 -7.19 8.66 -12.50
C VAL A 376 -5.82 9.33 -12.51
N VAL A 377 -4.76 8.64 -12.91
CA VAL A 377 -3.42 9.24 -13.00
C VAL A 377 -3.43 10.42 -13.97
N ASN A 378 -4.02 10.26 -15.15
CA ASN A 378 -4.13 11.33 -16.15
C ASN A 378 -4.90 12.53 -15.58
N GLY A 379 -6.01 12.29 -14.88
CA GLY A 379 -6.78 13.36 -14.24
C GLY A 379 -6.00 14.12 -13.16
N ILE A 380 -5.19 13.43 -12.34
CA ILE A 380 -4.29 14.08 -11.37
C ILE A 380 -3.21 14.90 -12.09
N GLN A 381 -2.64 14.38 -13.19
CA GLN A 381 -1.66 15.10 -14.02
C GLN A 381 -2.25 16.38 -14.62
N ASN A 382 -3.50 16.31 -15.08
CA ASN A 382 -4.23 17.40 -15.70
C ASN A 382 -4.95 18.30 -14.67
N GLN A 383 -4.31 18.55 -13.53
CA GLN A 383 -4.80 19.47 -12.49
C GLN A 383 -6.23 19.16 -12.01
N PHE A 384 -6.58 17.88 -11.86
CA PHE A 384 -7.90 17.37 -11.44
C PHE A 384 -9.03 17.54 -12.46
N VAL A 385 -8.72 17.69 -13.74
CA VAL A 385 -9.70 17.54 -14.82
C VAL A 385 -9.82 16.06 -15.16
N PHE A 386 -10.93 15.43 -14.74
CA PHE A 386 -11.19 14.01 -14.93
C PHE A 386 -12.21 13.75 -16.04
N GLU A 387 -12.01 12.68 -16.80
CA GLU A 387 -13.00 12.15 -17.75
C GLU A 387 -14.12 11.39 -17.02
N GLU A 388 -15.01 12.12 -16.34
CA GLU A 388 -16.06 11.52 -15.49
C GLU A 388 -16.95 10.51 -16.23
N ALA A 389 -17.22 10.72 -17.52
CA ALA A 389 -18.02 9.80 -18.33
C ALA A 389 -17.33 8.43 -18.51
N HIS A 390 -16.01 8.44 -18.74
CA HIS A 390 -15.21 7.23 -18.85
C HIS A 390 -15.12 6.51 -17.50
N ILE A 391 -14.80 7.25 -16.43
CA ILE A 391 -14.79 6.71 -15.06
C ILE A 391 -16.12 6.06 -14.71
N ARG A 392 -17.25 6.73 -14.96
CA ARG A 392 -18.57 6.16 -14.68
C ARG A 392 -18.82 4.88 -15.46
N THR A 393 -18.38 4.79 -16.71
CA THR A 393 -18.49 3.57 -17.52
C THR A 393 -17.73 2.42 -16.88
N LEU A 394 -16.49 2.65 -16.46
CA LEU A 394 -15.69 1.64 -15.75
C LEU A 394 -16.32 1.23 -14.42
N LEU A 395 -16.86 2.19 -13.65
CA LEU A 395 -17.57 1.90 -12.40
C LEU A 395 -18.85 1.08 -12.61
N ARG A 396 -19.59 1.30 -13.71
CA ARG A 396 -20.74 0.46 -14.08
C ARG A 396 -20.31 -0.96 -14.40
N LEU A 397 -19.24 -1.11 -15.18
CA LEU A 397 -18.68 -2.43 -15.48
C LEU A 397 -18.31 -3.14 -14.17
N LEU A 398 -17.58 -2.47 -13.27
CA LEU A 398 -17.21 -3.04 -11.97
C LEU A 398 -18.43 -3.42 -11.11
N TRP A 399 -19.48 -2.58 -11.06
CA TRP A 399 -20.71 -2.87 -10.31
C TRP A 399 -21.41 -4.16 -10.79
N THR A 400 -21.31 -4.47 -12.07
CA THR A 400 -21.94 -5.68 -12.65
C THR A 400 -21.10 -6.94 -12.49
N GLN A 401 -19.86 -6.84 -11.99
CA GLN A 401 -18.97 -7.98 -11.84
C GLN A 401 -18.93 -8.47 -10.38
N PRO A 402 -18.99 -9.79 -10.14
CA PRO A 402 -18.77 -10.32 -8.80
C PRO A 402 -17.30 -10.10 -8.39
N LEU A 403 -17.08 -9.70 -7.13
CA LEU A 403 -15.73 -9.58 -6.57
C LEU A 403 -15.23 -10.92 -6.05
N ALA A 404 -16.12 -11.79 -5.56
CA ALA A 404 -15.81 -13.14 -5.15
C ALA A 404 -15.95 -14.16 -6.29
N LYS A 405 -15.05 -15.16 -6.33
CA LYS A 405 -15.17 -16.29 -7.26
C LYS A 405 -16.32 -17.20 -6.86
N SER A 406 -17.15 -17.55 -7.84
CA SER A 406 -18.22 -18.53 -7.68
C SER A 406 -17.72 -19.98 -7.77
N GLN A 407 -16.50 -20.21 -8.25
CA GLN A 407 -15.88 -21.54 -8.37
C GLN A 407 -14.45 -21.50 -7.86
N ARG A 408 -13.97 -22.63 -7.35
CA ARG A 408 -12.60 -22.75 -6.88
C ARG A 408 -11.66 -22.73 -8.09
N PRO A 409 -10.62 -21.87 -8.10
CA PRO A 409 -9.71 -21.81 -9.23
C PRO A 409 -8.90 -23.10 -9.33
N THR A 410 -8.64 -23.53 -10.56
CA THR A 410 -7.65 -24.56 -10.84
C THR A 410 -6.23 -23.97 -10.78
N VAL A 411 -5.21 -24.82 -10.70
CA VAL A 411 -3.80 -24.39 -10.77
C VAL A 411 -3.54 -23.61 -12.08
N SER A 412 -4.19 -24.03 -13.17
CA SER A 412 -4.09 -23.35 -14.46
C SER A 412 -4.68 -21.95 -14.44
N ASP A 413 -5.82 -21.74 -13.77
CA ASP A 413 -6.45 -20.41 -13.66
C ASP A 413 -5.55 -19.45 -12.89
N GLU A 414 -4.91 -19.95 -11.83
CA GLU A 414 -3.91 -19.18 -11.07
C GLU A 414 -2.68 -18.82 -11.92
N ALA A 415 -2.20 -19.75 -12.75
CA ALA A 415 -1.05 -19.53 -13.63
C ALA A 415 -1.37 -18.48 -14.70
N GLU A 416 -2.55 -18.57 -15.32
CA GLU A 416 -3.04 -17.60 -16.30
C GLU A 416 -3.20 -16.22 -15.68
N HIS A 417 -3.78 -16.15 -14.47
CA HIS A 417 -3.98 -14.91 -13.74
C HIS A 417 -2.65 -14.20 -13.40
N ILE A 418 -1.64 -14.93 -12.91
CA ILE A 418 -0.31 -14.36 -12.64
C ILE A 418 0.37 -13.90 -13.92
N ALA A 419 0.37 -14.76 -14.96
CA ALA A 419 0.95 -14.44 -16.25
C ALA A 419 0.32 -13.19 -16.86
N PHE A 420 -1.00 -13.06 -16.74
CA PHE A 420 -1.75 -11.90 -17.21
C PHE A 420 -1.23 -10.61 -16.57
N ILE A 421 -1.13 -10.55 -15.24
CA ILE A 421 -0.70 -9.34 -14.52
C ILE A 421 0.75 -8.95 -14.86
N VAL A 422 1.69 -9.91 -14.81
CA VAL A 422 3.13 -9.57 -14.88
C VAL A 422 3.67 -9.46 -16.30
N LEU A 423 2.90 -9.89 -17.31
CA LEU A 423 3.29 -9.85 -18.73
C LEU A 423 2.43 -8.87 -19.55
N GLN A 424 1.73 -7.94 -18.91
CA GLN A 424 1.13 -6.80 -19.61
C GLN A 424 2.22 -5.98 -20.33
N SER A 425 1.87 -5.36 -21.46
CA SER A 425 2.87 -4.81 -22.40
C SER A 425 3.83 -3.80 -21.78
N ASP A 426 3.31 -2.84 -21.01
CA ASP A 426 4.08 -1.81 -20.30
C ASP A 426 5.05 -2.40 -19.27
N ILE A 427 4.58 -3.36 -18.47
CA ILE A 427 5.37 -4.06 -17.45
C ILE A 427 6.43 -4.95 -18.11
N LEU A 428 6.04 -5.73 -19.11
CA LEU A 428 6.94 -6.61 -19.85
C LEU A 428 8.05 -5.80 -20.51
N ASP A 429 7.71 -4.70 -21.19
CA ASP A 429 8.71 -3.84 -21.83
C ASP A 429 9.64 -3.23 -20.81
N TYR A 430 9.10 -2.76 -19.70
CA TYR A 430 9.91 -2.32 -18.58
C TYR A 430 10.87 -3.43 -18.13
N ILE A 431 10.45 -4.70 -18.00
CA ILE A 431 11.30 -5.84 -17.61
C ILE A 431 12.36 -6.16 -18.67
N LEU A 432 12.03 -6.05 -19.95
CA LEU A 432 12.91 -6.38 -21.08
C LEU A 432 13.98 -5.30 -21.35
N MET A 433 13.70 -4.04 -21.03
CA MET A 433 14.67 -2.96 -21.22
C MET A 433 15.91 -3.14 -20.32
N PRO A 434 17.11 -2.73 -20.75
CA PRO A 434 18.32 -2.84 -19.94
C PRO A 434 18.27 -1.79 -18.82
N LYS A 435 18.73 -2.17 -17.61
CA LYS A 435 18.93 -1.21 -16.51
C LYS A 435 20.37 -1.28 -16.03
N LYS A 436 20.95 -0.11 -15.80
CA LYS A 436 22.34 0.02 -15.34
C LYS A 436 22.56 -0.65 -13.97
N SER A 437 21.61 -0.51 -13.05
CA SER A 437 21.82 -0.88 -11.65
C SER A 437 21.19 -2.20 -11.22
N PHE A 438 20.26 -2.77 -11.98
CA PHE A 438 19.65 -4.06 -11.63
C PHE A 438 19.15 -4.87 -12.82
N GLN A 439 18.97 -6.17 -12.61
CA GLN A 439 18.28 -7.09 -13.51
C GLN A 439 17.07 -7.68 -12.78
N ILE A 440 15.93 -7.74 -13.45
CA ILE A 440 14.71 -8.37 -12.92
C ILE A 440 14.62 -9.80 -13.45
N ARG A 441 14.38 -10.77 -12.58
CA ARG A 441 14.07 -12.16 -12.92
C ARG A 441 12.73 -12.53 -12.29
N LEU A 442 11.83 -13.06 -13.11
CA LEU A 442 10.55 -13.60 -12.63
C LEU A 442 10.63 -15.13 -12.55
N ARG A 443 9.97 -15.67 -11.54
CA ARG A 443 9.74 -17.11 -11.33
C ARG A 443 8.34 -17.30 -10.75
N THR A 444 7.80 -18.51 -10.71
CA THR A 444 6.51 -18.76 -10.07
C THR A 444 6.43 -20.12 -9.37
N TRP A 445 5.60 -20.20 -8.33
CA TRP A 445 5.26 -21.45 -7.64
C TRP A 445 4.08 -22.18 -8.30
N VAL A 446 3.26 -21.47 -9.06
CA VAL A 446 2.00 -22.02 -9.56
C VAL A 446 2.28 -23.05 -10.63
N GLY A 447 1.86 -24.29 -10.38
CA GLY A 447 2.20 -25.46 -11.19
C GLY A 447 3.48 -26.19 -10.77
N GLY A 448 4.25 -25.66 -9.83
CA GLY A 448 5.47 -26.29 -9.29
C GLY A 448 5.38 -26.68 -7.80
N ASP A 449 4.53 -26.02 -7.01
CA ASP A 449 4.33 -26.29 -5.58
C ASP A 449 3.43 -27.51 -5.33
N LYS A 450 4.03 -28.69 -5.29
CA LYS A 450 3.34 -29.98 -5.10
C LYS A 450 3.08 -30.32 -3.63
N ASP A 451 3.85 -29.76 -2.69
CA ASP A 451 3.76 -30.04 -1.25
C ASP A 451 2.31 -30.05 -0.75
N GLY A 452 1.78 -31.23 -0.42
CA GLY A 452 0.40 -31.42 0.04
C GLY A 452 -0.69 -30.81 -0.85
N HIS A 453 -0.39 -30.55 -2.13
CA HIS A 453 -1.33 -30.05 -3.13
C HIS A 453 -1.70 -31.19 -4.09
N PRO A 454 -2.93 -31.74 -4.02
CA PRO A 454 -3.34 -32.86 -4.87
C PRO A 454 -3.57 -32.45 -6.33
N GLY A 455 -4.01 -31.20 -6.59
CA GLY A 455 -4.21 -30.68 -7.94
C GLY A 455 -2.94 -30.22 -8.68
N VAL A 456 -1.74 -30.47 -8.14
CA VAL A 456 -0.46 -30.20 -8.82
C VAL A 456 0.14 -31.55 -9.19
N ASP A 457 0.44 -31.73 -10.47
CA ASP A 457 1.07 -32.89 -11.08
C ASP A 457 1.79 -32.45 -12.36
N ASP A 458 2.30 -33.39 -13.15
CA ASP A 458 3.02 -33.11 -14.39
C ASP A 458 2.13 -32.48 -15.48
N ALA A 459 0.84 -32.85 -15.54
CA ALA A 459 -0.12 -32.26 -16.46
C ALA A 459 -0.43 -30.80 -16.10
N ALA A 460 -0.71 -30.51 -14.82
CA ALA A 460 -0.94 -29.17 -14.32
C ALA A 460 0.31 -28.28 -14.44
N MET A 461 1.50 -28.85 -14.22
CA MET A 461 2.78 -28.17 -14.45
C MET A 461 2.94 -27.76 -15.92
N LEU A 462 2.69 -28.69 -16.85
CA LEU A 462 2.80 -28.42 -18.29
C LEU A 462 1.77 -27.38 -18.75
N LEU A 463 0.55 -27.44 -18.23
CA LEU A 463 -0.49 -26.46 -18.51
C LEU A 463 -0.11 -25.07 -17.98
N SER A 464 0.43 -24.99 -16.77
CA SER A 464 0.90 -23.72 -16.15
C SER A 464 2.02 -23.07 -16.96
N LEU A 465 3.02 -23.87 -17.37
CA LEU A 465 4.07 -23.41 -18.28
C LEU A 465 3.47 -22.91 -19.61
N SER A 466 2.52 -23.64 -20.18
CA SER A 466 1.84 -23.27 -21.43
C SER A 466 1.02 -21.99 -21.31
N LYS A 467 0.37 -21.72 -20.17
CA LYS A 467 -0.34 -20.44 -19.94
C LYS A 467 0.60 -19.25 -19.97
N SER A 468 1.75 -19.34 -19.29
CA SER A 468 2.77 -18.28 -19.37
C SER A 468 3.35 -18.14 -20.78
N ARG A 469 3.58 -19.27 -21.48
CA ARG A 469 4.11 -19.26 -22.86
C ARG A 469 3.16 -18.63 -23.84
N LYS A 470 1.87 -18.94 -23.77
CA LYS A 470 0.83 -18.32 -24.61
C LYS A 470 0.86 -16.80 -24.48
N GLN A 471 0.97 -16.27 -23.26
CA GLN A 471 1.02 -14.82 -23.04
C GLN A 471 2.31 -14.18 -23.57
N ILE A 472 3.47 -14.81 -23.34
CA ILE A 472 4.76 -14.35 -23.87
C ILE A 472 4.77 -14.38 -25.41
N VAL A 473 4.23 -15.43 -26.02
CA VAL A 473 4.11 -15.57 -27.48
C VAL A 473 3.14 -14.54 -28.06
N SER A 474 2.04 -14.22 -27.35
CA SER A 474 1.13 -13.14 -27.74
C SER A 474 1.84 -11.79 -27.76
N ALA A 475 2.61 -11.47 -26.71
CA ALA A 475 3.42 -10.26 -26.67
C ALA A 475 4.48 -10.25 -27.79
N LEU A 476 5.16 -11.36 -28.03
CA LEU A 476 6.12 -11.51 -29.14
C LEU A 476 5.44 -11.25 -30.49
N ARG A 477 4.23 -11.76 -30.71
CA ARG A 477 3.45 -11.54 -31.94
C ARG A 477 3.09 -10.06 -32.12
N TYR A 478 2.70 -9.37 -31.06
CA TYR A 478 2.43 -7.93 -31.09
C TYR A 478 3.69 -7.15 -31.49
N LYS A 479 4.83 -7.42 -30.84
CA LYS A 479 6.12 -6.79 -31.15
C LYS A 479 6.60 -7.03 -32.58
N MET A 480 6.37 -8.23 -33.09
CA MET A 480 6.65 -8.52 -34.50
C MET A 480 5.71 -7.79 -35.45
N SER A 481 4.47 -7.52 -35.04
CA SER A 481 3.51 -6.75 -35.84
C SER A 481 3.98 -5.30 -35.94
N ASP A 482 4.29 -4.66 -34.82
CA ASP A 482 4.85 -3.30 -34.79
C ASP A 482 6.11 -3.19 -35.67
N LEU A 483 7.04 -4.14 -35.52
CA LEU A 483 8.26 -4.20 -36.34
C LEU A 483 7.97 -4.32 -37.84
N ILE A 484 6.95 -5.10 -38.23
CA ILE A 484 6.56 -5.30 -39.63
C ILE A 484 5.83 -4.06 -40.17
N ASP A 485 4.96 -3.46 -39.37
CA ASP A 485 4.17 -2.28 -39.74
C ASP A 485 5.09 -1.07 -39.95
N ASP A 486 6.14 -0.90 -39.13
CA ASP A 486 7.16 0.15 -39.32
C ASP A 486 7.91 0.01 -40.65
N TYR A 487 8.12 -1.23 -41.13
CA TYR A 487 8.68 -1.50 -42.45
C TYR A 487 7.67 -1.20 -43.57
N GLY A 488 6.36 -1.25 -43.31
CA GLY A 488 5.32 -0.95 -44.29
C GLY A 488 5.08 0.55 -44.53
N ARG A 489 5.57 1.44 -43.65
CA ARG A 489 5.22 2.87 -43.64
C ARG A 489 6.09 3.77 -44.53
N PHE A 490 7.24 3.31 -45.03
CA PHE A 490 8.23 4.16 -45.70
C PHE A 490 8.76 3.57 -47.02
N PRO A 491 9.34 4.37 -47.93
CA PRO A 491 10.01 3.87 -49.13
C PRO A 491 11.15 2.92 -48.76
N LEU A 492 11.11 1.70 -49.29
CA LEU A 492 11.98 0.62 -48.84
C LEU A 492 13.27 0.52 -49.68
N PRO A 493 14.47 0.44 -49.04
CA PRO A 493 15.70 0.00 -49.69
C PRO A 493 15.58 -1.40 -50.31
N SER A 494 16.45 -1.75 -51.26
CA SER A 494 16.40 -3.04 -51.98
C SER A 494 16.49 -4.29 -51.09
N THR A 495 17.13 -4.21 -49.92
CA THR A 495 17.25 -5.33 -48.97
C THR A 495 16.00 -5.52 -48.10
N THR A 496 15.22 -4.46 -47.91
CA THR A 496 14.12 -4.39 -46.94
C THR A 496 12.90 -5.25 -47.31
N PRO A 497 12.49 -5.41 -48.59
CA PRO A 497 11.43 -6.34 -48.98
C PRO A 497 11.75 -7.82 -48.71
N ALA A 498 13.03 -8.22 -48.75
CA ALA A 498 13.44 -9.59 -48.40
C ALA A 498 13.38 -9.82 -46.88
N GLU A 499 13.78 -8.82 -46.09
CA GLU A 499 13.67 -8.84 -44.63
C GLU A 499 12.20 -8.89 -44.19
N LEU A 500 11.35 -8.06 -44.77
CA LEU A 500 9.91 -8.04 -44.49
C LEU A 500 9.26 -9.40 -44.73
N ARG A 501 9.59 -10.07 -45.85
CA ARG A 501 9.12 -11.44 -46.14
C ARG A 501 9.56 -12.44 -45.07
N LYS A 502 10.83 -12.38 -44.64
CA LYS A 502 11.36 -13.26 -43.58
C LYS A 502 10.73 -12.98 -42.22
N LEU A 503 10.57 -11.73 -41.84
CA LEU A 503 9.90 -11.32 -40.59
C LEU A 503 8.44 -11.79 -40.57
N THR A 504 7.72 -11.65 -41.69
CA THR A 504 6.35 -12.13 -41.85
C THR A 504 6.27 -13.66 -41.71
N ALA A 505 7.20 -14.39 -42.34
CA ALA A 505 7.29 -15.85 -42.22
C ALA A 505 7.66 -16.32 -40.80
N LEU A 506 8.51 -15.58 -40.08
CA LEU A 506 8.81 -15.82 -38.67
C LEU A 506 7.59 -15.57 -37.78
N LYS A 507 6.84 -14.48 -38.00
CA LYS A 507 5.61 -14.15 -37.26
C LYS A 507 4.53 -15.23 -37.43
N ALA A 508 4.35 -15.74 -38.66
CA ALA A 508 3.35 -16.77 -38.96
C ALA A 508 3.59 -18.09 -38.19
N ARG A 509 4.85 -18.44 -37.91
CA ARG A 509 5.24 -19.66 -37.18
C ARG A 509 5.07 -19.55 -35.65
N LEU A 510 4.84 -18.35 -35.10
CA LEU A 510 4.70 -18.16 -33.65
C LEU A 510 3.55 -18.96 -33.02
N LYS A 511 2.49 -19.24 -33.77
CA LYS A 511 1.34 -20.05 -33.30
C LYS A 511 1.75 -21.46 -32.86
N ASP A 512 2.85 -21.99 -33.41
CA ASP A 512 3.34 -23.33 -33.11
C ASP A 512 4.02 -23.41 -31.73
N PHE A 513 4.20 -22.28 -31.05
CA PHE A 513 4.91 -22.20 -29.77
C PHE A 513 3.98 -22.06 -28.57
N GLU A 514 2.69 -21.77 -28.73
CA GLU A 514 1.82 -21.42 -27.58
C GLU A 514 1.72 -22.55 -26.54
N LYS A 515 1.76 -23.82 -26.98
CA LYS A 515 1.76 -24.99 -26.10
C LYS A 515 3.17 -25.49 -25.86
N VAL A 516 3.49 -25.79 -24.61
CA VAL A 516 4.78 -26.39 -24.23
C VAL A 516 4.76 -27.87 -24.58
N SER A 517 5.76 -28.30 -25.35
CA SER A 517 5.96 -29.69 -25.78
C SER A 517 7.40 -29.91 -26.25
N PRO A 518 7.87 -31.17 -26.32
CA PRO A 518 9.20 -31.47 -26.86
C PRO A 518 9.44 -30.93 -28.28
N SER A 519 8.45 -31.03 -29.16
CA SER A 519 8.54 -30.52 -30.54
C SER A 519 8.58 -28.99 -30.58
N SER A 520 7.83 -28.32 -29.71
CA SER A 520 7.84 -26.85 -29.61
C SER A 520 9.21 -26.29 -29.24
N GLU A 521 9.96 -26.94 -28.33
CA GLU A 521 11.29 -26.50 -27.91
C GLU A 521 12.30 -26.54 -29.07
N ARG A 522 12.32 -27.65 -29.84
CA ARG A 522 13.21 -27.76 -31.01
C ARG A 522 12.92 -26.68 -32.05
N ARG A 523 11.63 -26.44 -32.33
CA ARG A 523 11.21 -25.38 -33.28
C ARG A 523 11.54 -23.99 -32.74
N LEU A 524 11.37 -23.75 -31.44
CA LEU A 524 11.70 -22.50 -30.79
C LEU A 524 13.20 -22.17 -30.89
N GLN A 525 14.07 -23.16 -30.67
CA GLN A 525 15.51 -22.98 -30.82
C GLN A 525 15.89 -22.64 -32.26
N SER A 526 15.29 -23.32 -33.25
CA SER A 526 15.48 -23.02 -34.67
C SER A 526 15.01 -21.60 -35.00
N TRP A 527 13.80 -21.23 -34.57
CA TRP A 527 13.23 -19.89 -34.76
C TRP A 527 14.11 -18.80 -34.13
N ARG A 528 14.57 -19.00 -32.90
CA ARG A 528 15.45 -18.06 -32.19
C ARG A 528 16.75 -17.84 -32.96
N LYS A 529 17.39 -18.93 -33.43
CA LYS A 529 18.61 -18.84 -34.24
C LYS A 529 18.37 -18.06 -35.52
N GLU A 530 17.27 -18.34 -36.23
CA GLU A 530 16.90 -17.66 -37.46
C GLU A 530 16.65 -16.16 -37.25
N PHE A 531 15.88 -15.80 -36.23
CA PHE A 531 15.60 -14.39 -35.89
C PHE A 531 16.87 -13.63 -35.51
N ILE A 532 17.72 -14.18 -34.63
CA ILE A 532 18.99 -13.55 -34.24
C ILE A 532 19.91 -13.40 -35.45
N HIS A 533 19.97 -14.40 -36.32
CA HIS A 533 20.75 -14.34 -37.55
C HIS A 533 20.25 -13.23 -38.49
N LEU A 534 18.94 -13.10 -38.64
CA LEU A 534 18.31 -12.04 -39.41
C LEU A 534 18.63 -10.65 -38.84
N CYS A 535 18.55 -10.47 -37.52
CA CYS A 535 18.90 -9.20 -36.87
C CYS A 535 20.39 -8.84 -37.02
N ASN A 536 21.28 -9.83 -37.00
CA ASN A 536 22.73 -9.62 -37.10
C ASN A 536 23.20 -9.29 -38.53
N ARG A 537 22.57 -9.90 -39.55
CA ARG A 537 22.92 -9.72 -40.97
C ARG A 537 22.01 -8.76 -41.72
N GLY A 538 20.91 -8.36 -41.11
CA GLY A 538 19.94 -7.45 -41.70
C GLY A 538 20.45 -6.01 -41.79
N SER A 539 19.56 -5.15 -42.27
CA SER A 539 19.75 -3.72 -42.41
C SER A 539 20.08 -3.07 -41.06
N LYS A 540 20.72 -1.90 -41.11
CA LYS A 540 20.96 -1.07 -39.92
C LYS A 540 19.64 -0.77 -39.20
N LEU A 541 18.55 -0.60 -39.96
CA LEU A 541 17.21 -0.41 -39.41
C LEU A 541 16.81 -1.61 -38.53
N LEU A 542 16.88 -2.84 -39.04
CA LEU A 542 16.53 -4.03 -38.25
C LEU A 542 17.40 -4.18 -37.00
N LYS A 543 18.71 -4.03 -37.18
CA LYS A 543 19.71 -4.21 -36.12
C LYS A 543 19.50 -3.26 -34.94
N HIS A 544 19.04 -2.04 -35.21
CA HIS A 544 18.81 -1.00 -34.20
C HIS A 544 17.32 -0.76 -33.90
N HIS A 545 16.42 -1.58 -34.45
CA HIS A 545 14.99 -1.44 -34.22
C HIS A 545 14.63 -1.75 -32.77
N HIS A 546 13.82 -0.89 -32.15
CA HIS A 546 13.42 -1.05 -30.75
C HIS A 546 12.72 -2.39 -30.49
N GLN A 547 11.74 -2.76 -31.32
CA GLN A 547 11.05 -4.04 -31.18
C GLN A 547 11.97 -5.25 -31.40
N ALA A 548 12.89 -5.20 -32.38
CA ALA A 548 13.85 -6.29 -32.59
C ALA A 548 14.78 -6.48 -31.39
N TYR A 549 15.15 -5.39 -30.73
CA TYR A 549 15.91 -5.41 -29.47
C TYR A 549 15.11 -6.03 -28.32
N LEU A 550 13.85 -5.63 -28.12
CA LEU A 550 12.99 -6.21 -27.09
C LEU A 550 12.79 -7.72 -27.29
N ILE A 551 12.59 -8.17 -28.54
CA ILE A 551 12.46 -9.59 -28.88
C ILE A 551 13.74 -10.37 -28.52
N GLN A 552 14.93 -9.83 -28.82
CA GLN A 552 16.19 -10.48 -28.43
C GLN A 552 16.34 -10.61 -26.91
N ASN A 553 16.02 -9.55 -26.17
CA ASN A 553 16.05 -9.58 -24.70
C ASN A 553 15.00 -10.50 -24.09
N LEU A 554 13.87 -10.71 -24.76
CA LEU A 554 12.84 -11.63 -24.31
C LEU A 554 13.38 -13.06 -24.20
N PHE A 555 14.30 -13.48 -25.08
CA PHE A 555 15.02 -14.76 -24.95
C PHE A 555 16.16 -14.77 -23.92
N VAL A 556 16.57 -13.61 -23.41
CA VAL A 556 17.52 -13.52 -22.30
C VAL A 556 16.78 -13.66 -20.98
N VAL A 557 15.63 -12.99 -20.84
CA VAL A 557 14.79 -13.01 -19.63
C VAL A 557 14.01 -14.33 -19.53
N PHE A 558 13.45 -14.80 -20.64
CA PHE A 558 12.64 -16.02 -20.74
C PHE A 558 13.17 -16.94 -21.86
N PRO A 559 14.29 -17.67 -21.63
CA PRO A 559 14.94 -18.46 -22.69
C PRO A 559 14.04 -19.51 -23.34
N ALA A 560 13.14 -20.11 -22.56
CA ALA A 560 12.14 -21.08 -23.02
C ALA A 560 10.75 -20.45 -23.25
N LEU A 561 10.65 -19.12 -23.34
CA LEU A 561 9.37 -18.39 -23.44
C LEU A 561 8.35 -18.82 -22.36
N VAL A 562 8.79 -19.06 -21.13
CA VAL A 562 7.93 -19.37 -19.98
C VAL A 562 8.40 -18.56 -18.78
N ILE A 563 7.51 -18.31 -17.82
CA ILE A 563 7.95 -17.91 -16.48
C ILE A 563 8.46 -19.19 -15.78
N PRO A 564 9.75 -19.30 -15.42
CA PRO A 564 10.28 -20.53 -14.84
C PRO A 564 9.63 -20.87 -13.49
N LEU A 565 9.37 -22.15 -13.26
CA LEU A 565 8.81 -22.66 -12.02
C LEU A 565 9.86 -22.80 -10.91
N GLU A 566 9.43 -22.70 -9.66
CA GLU A 566 10.11 -23.33 -8.52
C GLU A 566 9.35 -24.62 -8.19
N LEU A 567 10.02 -25.76 -8.22
CA LEU A 567 9.40 -27.01 -7.78
C LEU A 567 9.49 -27.10 -6.27
N ARG A 568 8.46 -27.64 -5.62
CA ARG A 568 8.49 -27.88 -4.17
C ARG A 568 7.77 -29.18 -3.84
N GLU A 569 8.36 -29.99 -2.97
CA GLU A 569 7.73 -31.17 -2.39
C GLU A 569 8.17 -31.36 -0.93
N ASP A 570 7.41 -32.14 -0.18
CA ASP A 570 7.75 -32.57 1.18
C ASP A 570 8.91 -33.58 1.20
N SER A 571 9.82 -33.47 2.17
CA SER A 571 10.98 -34.36 2.30
C SER A 571 10.60 -35.85 2.36
N ALA A 572 9.52 -36.20 3.06
CA ALA A 572 9.07 -37.59 3.17
C ALA A 572 8.46 -38.11 1.85
N GLU A 573 7.77 -37.24 1.10
CA GLU A 573 7.23 -37.60 -0.23
C GLU A 573 8.34 -37.73 -1.29
N ILE A 574 9.42 -36.93 -1.19
CA ILE A 574 10.62 -37.10 -2.02
C ILE A 574 11.25 -38.48 -1.79
N LEU A 575 11.43 -38.89 -0.53
CA LEU A 575 11.97 -40.21 -0.20
C LEU A 575 11.11 -41.33 -0.81
N LYS A 576 9.78 -41.27 -0.68
CA LYS A 576 8.87 -42.24 -1.29
C LYS A 576 9.01 -42.31 -2.81
N SER A 577 9.21 -41.17 -3.47
CA SER A 577 9.33 -41.08 -4.93
C SER A 577 10.57 -41.77 -5.51
N LEU A 578 11.61 -42.02 -4.71
CA LEU A 578 12.81 -42.76 -5.14
C LEU A 578 12.48 -44.19 -5.59
N THR A 579 11.52 -44.83 -4.92
CA THR A 579 11.04 -46.18 -5.22
C THR A 579 9.77 -46.15 -6.07
N ASP A 580 8.81 -45.27 -5.75
CA ASP A 580 7.58 -45.14 -6.52
C ASP A 580 7.80 -44.35 -7.82
N LYS A 581 7.85 -45.08 -8.94
CA LYS A 581 8.00 -44.50 -10.27
C LYS A 581 6.82 -43.60 -10.65
N ARG A 582 5.61 -43.84 -10.14
CA ARG A 582 4.39 -43.09 -10.48
C ARG A 582 4.16 -41.87 -9.58
N HIS A 583 5.02 -41.64 -8.60
CA HIS A 583 4.89 -40.52 -7.69
C HIS A 583 4.86 -39.17 -8.46
N PRO A 584 3.93 -38.25 -8.17
CA PRO A 584 3.74 -37.02 -8.96
C PRO A 584 5.01 -36.19 -9.14
N ILE A 585 5.79 -35.94 -8.08
CA ILE A 585 7.03 -35.15 -8.20
C ILE A 585 8.04 -35.78 -9.17
N ARG A 586 8.11 -37.11 -9.22
CA ARG A 586 9.01 -37.82 -10.13
C ARG A 586 8.51 -37.75 -11.57
N GLN A 587 7.20 -37.87 -11.78
CA GLN A 587 6.59 -37.66 -13.10
C GLN A 587 6.80 -36.23 -13.59
N MET A 588 6.67 -35.23 -12.72
CA MET A 588 6.98 -33.83 -13.05
C MET A 588 8.43 -33.66 -13.52
N LEU A 589 9.41 -34.26 -12.83
CA LEU A 589 10.82 -34.22 -13.25
C LEU A 589 11.05 -34.93 -14.60
N HIS A 590 10.41 -36.08 -14.83
CA HIS A 590 10.49 -36.77 -16.14
C HIS A 590 9.88 -35.92 -17.27
N THR A 591 8.73 -35.30 -17.02
CA THR A 591 8.10 -34.37 -17.97
C THR A 591 9.00 -33.17 -18.25
N LEU A 592 9.67 -32.61 -17.23
CA LEU A 592 10.67 -31.55 -17.40
C LEU A 592 11.86 -31.98 -18.26
N ALA A 593 12.39 -33.19 -18.04
CA ALA A 593 13.46 -33.76 -18.87
C ALA A 593 13.00 -33.92 -20.33
N SER A 594 11.76 -34.37 -20.53
CA SER A 594 11.16 -34.54 -21.85
C SER A 594 10.98 -33.21 -22.59
N ILE A 595 10.40 -32.20 -21.97
CA ILE A 595 10.13 -30.92 -22.65
C ILE A 595 11.39 -30.08 -22.89
N SER A 596 12.44 -30.24 -22.07
CA SER A 596 13.69 -29.50 -22.22
C SER A 596 14.51 -29.99 -23.43
N GLN A 597 14.35 -31.24 -23.86
CA GLN A 597 15.04 -31.80 -25.04
C GLN A 597 16.57 -31.58 -25.01
N GLY A 598 17.18 -31.66 -23.83
CA GLY A 598 18.62 -31.42 -23.63
C GLY A 598 19.02 -29.94 -23.55
N ALA A 599 18.07 -29.01 -23.70
CA ALA A 599 18.26 -27.62 -23.31
C ALA A 599 18.42 -27.50 -21.78
N ASN A 600 18.86 -26.33 -21.32
CA ASN A 600 19.02 -26.08 -19.90
C ASN A 600 17.65 -26.15 -19.18
N VAL A 601 17.45 -27.19 -18.36
CA VAL A 601 16.24 -27.46 -17.56
C VAL A 601 15.86 -26.25 -16.70
N THR A 602 16.84 -25.46 -16.25
CA THR A 602 16.60 -24.25 -15.46
C THR A 602 15.91 -23.12 -16.21
N SER A 603 15.71 -23.25 -17.52
CA SER A 603 14.86 -22.37 -18.32
C SER A 603 13.36 -22.62 -18.08
N TYR A 604 13.01 -23.81 -17.56
CA TYR A 604 11.64 -24.24 -17.27
C TYR A 604 11.38 -24.32 -15.76
N ALA A 605 12.28 -24.91 -14.99
CA ALA A 605 12.15 -25.07 -13.54
C ALA A 605 13.51 -24.83 -12.87
N ARG A 606 13.57 -23.95 -11.87
CA ARG A 606 14.83 -23.39 -11.38
C ARG A 606 15.50 -24.13 -10.23
N GLY A 607 14.75 -24.91 -9.47
CA GLY A 607 15.24 -25.67 -8.32
C GLY A 607 14.14 -26.58 -7.78
N LEU A 608 14.53 -27.56 -6.98
CA LEU A 608 13.65 -28.39 -6.17
C LEU A 608 13.77 -27.96 -4.70
N VAL A 609 12.74 -27.30 -4.20
CA VAL A 609 12.59 -26.89 -2.80
C VAL A 609 12.11 -28.07 -1.96
N ILE A 610 12.80 -28.36 -0.87
CA ILE A 610 12.46 -29.46 0.06
C ILE A 610 11.80 -28.88 1.29
N SER A 611 10.48 -29.08 1.41
CA SER A 611 9.70 -28.72 2.61
C SER A 611 10.02 -29.69 3.75
N HIS A 612 9.88 -29.22 5.00
CA HIS A 612 10.22 -29.99 6.20
C HIS A 612 11.62 -30.65 6.10
N CYS A 613 12.61 -29.89 5.63
CA CYS A 613 14.00 -30.32 5.60
C CYS A 613 14.58 -30.23 7.01
N GLU A 614 14.84 -31.39 7.64
CA GLU A 614 15.30 -31.48 9.02
C GLU A 614 16.64 -32.22 9.16
N SER A 615 17.12 -32.84 8.09
CA SER A 615 18.37 -33.63 8.07
C SER A 615 19.15 -33.50 6.76
N ALA A 616 20.43 -33.91 6.77
CA ALA A 616 21.23 -34.02 5.54
C ALA A 616 20.71 -35.14 4.60
N ALA A 617 20.05 -36.16 5.15
CA ALA A 617 19.44 -37.22 4.36
C ALA A 617 18.34 -36.69 3.44
N ASP A 618 17.57 -35.69 3.88
CA ASP A 618 16.52 -35.07 3.05
C ASP A 618 17.09 -34.43 1.78
N LEU A 619 18.27 -33.80 1.90
CA LEU A 619 19.00 -33.21 0.77
C LEU A 619 19.53 -34.29 -0.17
N ARG A 620 20.12 -35.36 0.39
CA ARG A 620 20.57 -36.53 -0.38
C ARG A 620 19.44 -37.16 -1.19
N HIS A 621 18.28 -37.42 -0.57
CA HIS A 621 17.16 -38.05 -1.27
C HIS A 621 16.67 -37.20 -2.45
N ALA A 622 16.64 -35.87 -2.31
CA ALA A 622 16.24 -34.98 -3.40
C ALA A 622 17.25 -34.99 -4.56
N GLU A 623 18.53 -35.00 -4.25
CA GLU A 623 19.59 -35.08 -5.25
C GLU A 623 19.61 -36.43 -5.96
N GLU A 624 19.49 -37.53 -5.21
CA GLU A 624 19.36 -38.88 -5.75
C GLU A 624 18.19 -38.95 -6.72
N LEU A 625 17.04 -38.35 -6.38
CA LEU A 625 15.89 -38.28 -7.27
C LEU A 625 16.22 -37.52 -8.57
N ILE A 626 16.88 -36.36 -8.47
CA ILE A 626 17.30 -35.55 -9.63
C ILE A 626 18.26 -36.36 -10.51
N VAL A 627 19.30 -36.95 -9.95
CA VAL A 627 20.28 -37.76 -10.68
C VAL A 627 19.60 -38.97 -11.34
N LYS A 628 18.67 -39.63 -10.65
CA LYS A 628 17.91 -40.77 -11.18
C LYS A 628 17.04 -40.42 -12.38
N VAL A 629 16.56 -39.18 -12.48
CA VAL A 629 15.73 -38.70 -13.59
C VAL A 629 16.55 -38.09 -14.73
N PHE A 630 17.53 -37.24 -14.41
CA PHE A 630 18.30 -36.47 -15.40
C PHE A 630 19.68 -37.06 -15.73
N GLY A 631 20.10 -38.13 -15.05
CA GLY A 631 21.43 -38.75 -15.16
C GLY A 631 22.56 -37.96 -14.47
N LYS A 632 22.30 -36.74 -14.02
CA LYS A 632 23.25 -35.86 -13.31
C LYS A 632 22.50 -34.76 -12.54
N ALA A 633 23.19 -34.05 -11.65
CA ALA A 633 22.63 -32.94 -10.87
C ALA A 633 22.35 -31.68 -11.72
N GLN A 634 21.36 -31.73 -12.62
CA GLN A 634 21.00 -30.61 -13.52
C GLN A 634 20.12 -29.53 -12.86
N LEU A 635 19.55 -29.83 -11.69
CA LEU A 635 18.62 -28.96 -10.98
C LEU A 635 19.15 -28.71 -9.56
N PRO A 636 19.19 -27.45 -9.07
CA PRO A 636 19.58 -27.15 -7.70
C PRO A 636 18.62 -27.78 -6.68
N VAL A 637 19.18 -28.39 -5.64
CA VAL A 637 18.47 -28.77 -4.42
C VAL A 637 18.44 -27.58 -3.46
N VAL A 638 17.25 -27.23 -2.95
CA VAL A 638 17.04 -26.03 -2.13
C VAL A 638 16.36 -26.42 -0.80
N PRO A 639 17.09 -26.48 0.33
CA PRO A 639 16.45 -26.73 1.62
C PRO A 639 15.52 -25.59 2.02
N LEU A 640 14.31 -25.91 2.49
CA LEU A 640 13.43 -24.98 3.20
C LEU A 640 13.50 -25.27 4.71
N PHE A 641 14.10 -24.35 5.46
CA PHE A 641 14.10 -24.39 6.93
C PHE A 641 12.93 -23.55 7.45
N GLU A 642 11.93 -24.23 8.03
CA GLU A 642 10.64 -23.62 8.40
C GLU A 642 10.19 -23.84 9.85
N SER A 643 10.76 -24.81 10.57
CA SER A 643 10.54 -25.02 12.02
C SER A 643 11.66 -24.37 12.86
N GLU A 644 11.41 -24.16 14.17
CA GLU A 644 12.47 -23.71 15.08
C GLU A 644 13.68 -24.67 15.04
N ALA A 645 13.42 -25.98 15.17
CA ALA A 645 14.46 -27.00 15.18
C ALA A 645 15.30 -26.97 13.88
N ALA A 646 14.65 -26.86 12.72
CA ALA A 646 15.32 -26.80 11.43
C ALA A 646 16.18 -25.53 11.28
N LEU A 647 15.66 -24.36 11.69
CA LEU A 647 16.42 -23.09 11.62
C LEU A 647 17.67 -23.10 12.51
N VAL A 648 17.59 -23.73 13.69
CA VAL A 648 18.73 -23.88 14.60
C VAL A 648 19.76 -24.87 14.04
N SER A 649 19.31 -26.00 13.50
CA SER A 649 20.15 -27.10 13.01
C SER A 649 20.70 -26.88 11.59
N ALA A 650 20.14 -25.95 10.82
CA ALA A 650 20.51 -25.65 9.44
C ALA A 650 22.03 -25.61 9.16
N PRO A 651 22.87 -24.93 9.97
CA PRO A 651 24.31 -24.87 9.70
C PRO A 651 25.03 -26.22 9.84
N ASN A 652 24.48 -27.15 10.63
CA ASN A 652 25.04 -28.49 10.80
C ASN A 652 24.54 -29.42 9.70
N ILE A 653 23.25 -29.38 9.38
CA ILE A 653 22.65 -30.10 8.23
C ILE A 653 23.43 -29.79 6.93
N LEU A 654 23.70 -28.51 6.67
CA LEU A 654 24.45 -28.09 5.49
C LEU A 654 25.89 -28.60 5.49
N LYS A 655 26.59 -28.58 6.64
CA LYS A 655 27.97 -29.08 6.72
C LYS A 655 28.03 -30.58 6.50
N GLU A 656 27.11 -31.32 7.09
CA GLU A 656 27.04 -32.78 6.98
C GLU A 656 26.89 -33.17 5.51
N TRP A 657 25.88 -32.64 4.81
CA TRP A 657 25.67 -32.94 3.39
C TRP A 657 26.81 -32.47 2.48
N LEU A 658 27.36 -31.26 2.71
CA LEU A 658 28.44 -30.72 1.87
C LEU A 658 29.80 -31.39 2.12
N SER A 659 29.94 -32.15 3.22
CA SER A 659 31.15 -32.94 3.50
C SER A 659 31.15 -34.29 2.80
N GLU A 660 30.04 -34.68 2.17
CA GLU A 660 29.97 -35.87 1.33
C GLU A 660 30.85 -35.70 0.07
N ASP A 661 31.41 -36.82 -0.41
CA ASP A 661 32.42 -36.79 -1.47
C ASP A 661 31.94 -36.04 -2.72
N GLN A 662 32.80 -35.16 -3.25
CA GLN A 662 32.59 -34.32 -4.44
C GLN A 662 31.41 -33.31 -4.41
N ARG A 663 30.54 -33.30 -3.39
CA ARG A 663 29.29 -32.49 -3.39
C ARG A 663 29.51 -30.99 -3.61
N ALA A 664 30.42 -30.40 -2.82
CA ALA A 664 30.72 -28.97 -2.94
C ALA A 664 31.33 -28.62 -4.31
N GLN A 665 32.13 -29.51 -4.89
CA GLN A 665 32.71 -29.36 -6.22
C GLN A 665 31.64 -29.44 -7.31
N GLU A 666 30.71 -30.40 -7.22
CA GLU A 666 29.59 -30.50 -8.17
C GLU A 666 28.74 -29.23 -8.18
N ILE A 667 28.48 -28.62 -7.01
CA ILE A 667 27.77 -27.35 -6.91
C ILE A 667 28.59 -26.20 -7.53
N GLN A 668 29.91 -26.23 -7.36
CA GLN A 668 30.82 -25.26 -7.96
C GLN A 668 30.74 -25.32 -9.50
N GLU A 669 30.78 -26.52 -10.07
CA GLU A 669 30.76 -26.76 -11.52
C GLU A 669 29.39 -26.53 -12.15
N ASN A 670 28.34 -27.11 -11.57
CA ASN A 670 26.99 -27.09 -12.15
C ASN A 670 26.25 -25.77 -11.90
N PHE A 671 26.53 -25.10 -10.78
CA PHE A 671 25.78 -23.91 -10.34
C PHE A 671 26.64 -22.68 -10.07
N GLN A 672 27.92 -22.71 -10.45
CA GLN A 672 28.87 -21.60 -10.28
C GLN A 672 29.09 -21.24 -8.81
N GLY A 673 29.06 -22.24 -7.94
CA GLY A 673 29.24 -22.08 -6.50
C GLY A 673 28.10 -21.34 -5.81
N ARG A 674 26.93 -21.20 -6.45
CA ARG A 674 25.74 -20.56 -5.88
C ARG A 674 24.87 -21.61 -5.23
N PHE A 675 24.60 -21.43 -3.94
CA PHE A 675 23.80 -22.36 -3.14
C PHE A 675 22.55 -21.66 -2.62
N GLU A 676 21.37 -22.11 -3.01
CA GLU A 676 20.10 -21.49 -2.60
C GLU A 676 19.59 -22.12 -1.28
N ILE A 677 19.16 -21.29 -0.31
CA ILE A 677 18.51 -21.73 0.94
C ILE A 677 17.19 -20.99 1.07
N MET A 678 16.08 -21.70 1.29
CA MET A 678 14.79 -21.10 1.55
C MET A 678 14.50 -20.97 3.05
N LEU A 679 13.92 -19.84 3.45
CA LEU A 679 13.62 -19.50 4.85
C LEU A 679 12.12 -19.33 5.05
N GLY A 680 11.52 -20.15 5.93
CA GLY A 680 10.09 -20.17 6.22
C GLY A 680 9.70 -19.21 7.33
N TYR A 681 9.33 -17.98 6.98
CA TYR A 681 8.93 -16.96 7.96
C TYR A 681 7.57 -17.23 8.62
N SER A 682 6.51 -17.48 7.84
CA SER A 682 5.17 -17.64 8.41
C SER A 682 5.06 -18.89 9.27
N ASP A 683 5.64 -19.99 8.80
CA ASP A 683 5.54 -21.28 9.48
C ASP A 683 6.29 -21.26 10.81
N SER A 684 7.51 -20.70 10.86
CA SER A 684 8.20 -20.50 12.15
C SER A 684 7.50 -19.47 13.04
N ALA A 685 6.95 -18.38 12.48
CA ALA A 685 6.21 -17.39 13.28
C ALA A 685 4.91 -17.95 13.88
N LYS A 686 4.26 -18.91 13.21
CA LYS A 686 3.10 -19.63 13.74
C LYS A 686 3.46 -20.48 14.96
N GLU A 687 4.70 -20.98 15.05
CA GLU A 687 5.18 -21.82 16.15
C GLU A 687 5.67 -20.99 17.35
N VAL A 688 6.44 -19.94 17.10
CA VAL A 688 7.20 -19.23 18.16
C VAL A 688 6.93 -17.72 18.23
N GLY A 689 6.00 -17.19 17.44
CA GLY A 689 5.75 -15.76 17.32
C GLY A 689 6.74 -15.03 16.41
N ILE A 690 6.36 -13.84 15.92
CA ILE A 690 7.12 -13.11 14.89
C ILE A 690 8.51 -12.66 15.34
N LEU A 691 8.66 -12.15 16.57
CA LEU A 691 9.96 -11.66 17.06
C LEU A 691 10.97 -12.80 17.14
N SER A 692 10.58 -13.93 17.75
CA SER A 692 11.42 -15.12 17.87
C SER A 692 11.76 -15.71 16.51
N SER A 693 10.77 -15.89 15.62
CA SER A 693 10.97 -16.36 14.24
C SER A 693 12.00 -15.51 13.48
N ARG A 694 11.88 -14.18 13.51
CA ARG A 694 12.84 -13.27 12.86
C ARG A 694 14.24 -13.38 13.46
N THR A 695 14.36 -13.54 14.77
CA THR A 695 15.64 -13.75 15.46
C THR A 695 16.29 -15.07 15.03
N LEU A 696 15.53 -16.17 14.97
CA LEU A 696 16.00 -17.47 14.48
C LEU A 696 16.49 -17.38 13.03
N ILE A 697 15.74 -16.72 12.16
CA ILE A 697 16.10 -16.54 10.75
C ILE A 697 17.37 -15.70 10.59
N ARG A 698 17.50 -14.59 11.33
CA ARG A 698 18.73 -13.77 11.34
C ARG A 698 19.94 -14.62 11.73
N ASN A 699 19.80 -15.43 12.78
CA ASN A 699 20.87 -16.29 13.27
C ASN A 699 21.20 -17.43 12.29
N CYS A 700 20.18 -18.04 11.68
CA CYS A 700 20.35 -19.07 10.64
C CYS A 700 21.16 -18.51 9.46
N MET A 701 20.78 -17.35 8.88
CA MET A 701 21.53 -16.76 7.77
C MET A 701 23.00 -16.49 8.14
N ALA A 702 23.27 -15.92 9.32
CA ALA A 702 24.64 -15.64 9.75
C ALA A 702 25.48 -16.93 9.90
N LYS A 703 24.91 -17.97 10.52
CA LYS A 703 25.61 -19.24 10.77
C LYS A 703 25.76 -20.09 9.50
N SER A 704 24.73 -20.16 8.66
CA SER A 704 24.75 -20.88 7.38
C SER A 704 25.69 -20.23 6.37
N GLU A 705 25.79 -18.90 6.33
CA GLU A 705 26.80 -18.21 5.50
C GLU A 705 28.21 -18.61 5.92
N LYS A 706 28.49 -18.67 7.24
CA LYS A 706 29.80 -19.12 7.75
C LYS A 706 30.07 -20.58 7.40
N ALA A 707 29.06 -21.44 7.42
CA ALA A 707 29.18 -22.84 7.02
C ALA A 707 29.52 -22.98 5.53
N LEU A 708 28.75 -22.35 4.65
CA LEU A 708 28.93 -22.42 3.19
C LEU A 708 30.28 -21.87 2.72
N LYS A 709 30.77 -20.79 3.34
CA LYS A 709 32.09 -20.21 3.01
C LYS A 709 33.24 -21.18 3.22
N LYS A 710 33.13 -22.13 4.15
CA LYS A 710 34.17 -23.16 4.36
C LYS A 710 34.32 -24.09 3.15
N PHE A 711 33.27 -24.22 2.35
CA PHE A 711 33.23 -25.03 1.13
C PHE A 711 33.39 -24.18 -0.14
N GLY A 712 33.73 -22.90 -0.04
CA GLY A 712 33.85 -21.99 -1.20
C GLY A 712 32.52 -21.56 -1.83
N LEU A 713 31.38 -21.88 -1.19
CA LEU A 713 30.05 -21.64 -1.73
C LEU A 713 29.47 -20.28 -1.31
N ASN A 714 28.67 -19.69 -2.19
CA ASN A 714 28.00 -18.41 -2.02
C ASN A 714 26.49 -18.62 -1.77
N PRO A 715 25.96 -18.23 -0.59
CA PRO A 715 24.53 -18.35 -0.32
C PRO A 715 23.68 -17.40 -1.16
N ILE A 716 22.53 -17.89 -1.60
CA ILE A 716 21.39 -17.11 -2.07
C ILE A 716 20.23 -17.43 -1.13
N TYR A 717 19.78 -16.44 -0.37
CA TYR A 717 18.64 -16.62 0.51
C TYR A 717 17.34 -16.39 -0.25
N PHE A 718 16.52 -17.43 -0.31
CA PHE A 718 15.17 -17.40 -0.84
C PHE A 718 14.18 -17.13 0.30
N HIS A 719 13.66 -15.91 0.34
CA HIS A 719 12.77 -15.48 1.41
C HIS A 719 11.30 -15.87 1.12
N GLY A 720 10.73 -16.74 1.97
CA GLY A 720 9.34 -17.20 1.89
C GLY A 720 8.30 -16.13 2.27
N SER A 721 7.04 -16.38 1.91
CA SER A 721 5.90 -15.51 2.26
C SER A 721 5.61 -15.57 3.75
N GLY A 722 5.95 -14.54 4.53
CA GLY A 722 5.64 -14.59 5.97
C GLY A 722 6.21 -13.57 6.93
N GLY A 723 7.32 -12.95 6.59
CA GLY A 723 7.96 -12.05 7.54
C GLY A 723 8.95 -11.11 6.92
N SER A 724 9.03 -11.06 5.59
CA SER A 724 9.96 -10.17 4.92
C SER A 724 9.49 -9.78 3.53
N VAL A 725 9.62 -8.48 3.29
CA VAL A 725 9.61 -7.71 2.04
C VAL A 725 8.27 -7.49 1.35
N ALA A 726 7.40 -8.49 1.22
CA ALA A 726 6.20 -8.34 0.39
C ALA A 726 4.98 -7.75 1.13
N ARG A 727 4.80 -7.93 2.44
CA ARG A 727 3.52 -7.67 3.13
C ARG A 727 3.21 -6.20 3.47
N GLY A 728 3.46 -5.26 2.54
CA GLY A 728 2.74 -3.99 2.37
C GLY A 728 2.57 -2.99 3.54
N GLY A 729 3.13 -3.25 4.73
CA GLY A 729 2.98 -2.42 5.94
C GLY A 729 4.20 -1.63 6.37
N GLY A 730 5.36 -1.98 5.82
CA GLY A 730 6.61 -1.24 5.91
C GLY A 730 7.11 -0.84 4.53
N SER A 731 8.10 0.05 4.46
CA SER A 731 8.84 0.25 3.20
C SER A 731 9.65 -1.02 2.91
N PHE A 732 9.88 -1.37 1.63
CA PHE A 732 10.80 -2.46 1.27
C PHE A 732 12.14 -2.29 2.01
N LYS A 733 12.62 -1.04 2.10
CA LYS A 733 13.81 -0.64 2.86
C LYS A 733 13.80 -1.14 4.31
N GLU A 734 12.71 -0.93 5.06
CA GLU A 734 12.59 -1.41 6.44
C GLU A 734 12.67 -2.94 6.53
N GLN A 735 12.07 -3.64 5.58
CA GLN A 735 11.92 -5.10 5.66
C GLN A 735 13.23 -5.85 5.36
N ILE A 736 14.04 -5.32 4.44
CA ILE A 736 15.39 -5.84 4.17
C ILE A 736 16.46 -5.21 5.07
N ALA A 737 16.06 -4.31 5.98
CA ALA A 737 16.97 -3.46 6.74
C ALA A 737 17.96 -4.25 7.61
N TRP A 738 17.69 -5.51 7.91
CA TRP A 738 18.51 -6.34 8.78
C TRP A 738 19.14 -7.53 8.05
N TRP A 739 18.90 -7.65 6.75
CA TRP A 739 19.49 -8.71 5.94
C TRP A 739 21.02 -8.57 5.87
N PRO A 740 21.76 -9.68 5.98
CA PRO A 740 23.20 -9.66 5.80
C PRO A 740 23.57 -9.30 4.35
N THR A 741 24.79 -8.83 4.12
CA THR A 741 25.28 -8.45 2.78
C THR A 741 25.13 -9.59 1.77
N SER A 742 25.31 -10.84 2.20
CA SER A 742 25.12 -12.03 1.36
C SER A 742 23.69 -12.14 0.79
N ALA A 743 22.67 -11.98 1.63
CA ALA A 743 21.26 -11.97 1.23
C ALA A 743 20.92 -10.81 0.26
N LEU A 744 21.60 -9.68 0.40
CA LEU A 744 21.39 -8.51 -0.45
C LEU A 744 22.11 -8.55 -1.80
N LYS A 745 23.12 -9.43 -1.99
CA LYS A 745 23.86 -9.53 -3.26
C LYS A 745 22.97 -10.02 -4.41
N ALA A 746 22.07 -10.95 -4.12
CA ALA A 746 21.12 -11.51 -5.07
C ALA A 746 19.77 -11.76 -4.39
N PRO A 747 18.99 -10.70 -4.09
CA PRO A 747 17.71 -10.82 -3.40
C PRO A 747 16.76 -11.75 -4.16
N LYS A 748 16.31 -12.82 -3.51
CA LYS A 748 15.28 -13.73 -4.02
C LYS A 748 14.11 -13.74 -3.05
N LEU A 749 12.96 -13.23 -3.48
CA LEU A 749 11.82 -13.02 -2.59
C LEU A 749 10.51 -13.54 -3.19
N THR A 750 9.70 -14.14 -2.32
CA THR A 750 8.32 -14.53 -2.64
C THR A 750 7.43 -13.29 -2.66
N VAL A 751 6.73 -13.04 -3.78
CA VAL A 751 5.73 -11.98 -3.92
C VAL A 751 4.35 -12.64 -3.87
N GLN A 752 3.61 -12.37 -2.79
CA GLN A 752 2.25 -12.87 -2.62
C GLN A 752 1.27 -12.17 -3.56
N GLY A 753 0.20 -12.87 -3.95
CA GLY A 753 -0.76 -12.42 -4.98
C GLY A 753 -1.29 -11.00 -4.82
N GLU A 754 -1.71 -10.59 -3.61
CA GLU A 754 -2.21 -9.23 -3.36
C GLU A 754 -1.14 -8.15 -3.61
N MET A 755 0.13 -8.54 -3.46
CA MET A 755 1.28 -7.69 -3.72
C MET A 755 1.78 -7.79 -5.16
N ILE A 756 1.47 -8.87 -5.89
CA ILE A 756 1.74 -8.97 -7.33
C ILE A 756 0.99 -7.83 -8.04
N GLN A 757 -0.32 -7.71 -7.81
CA GLN A 757 -1.10 -6.63 -8.43
C GLN A 757 -0.59 -5.25 -8.06
N ARG A 758 -0.19 -5.04 -6.81
CA ARG A 758 0.35 -3.75 -6.38
C ARG A 758 1.72 -3.45 -6.98
N LEU A 759 2.63 -4.42 -6.99
CA LEU A 759 4.01 -4.25 -7.47
C LEU A 759 4.07 -4.11 -8.99
N PHE A 760 3.25 -4.85 -9.71
CA PHE A 760 3.19 -4.90 -11.17
C PHE A 760 2.03 -4.09 -11.76
N SER A 761 1.39 -3.21 -10.97
CA SER A 761 0.32 -2.33 -11.48
C SER A 761 0.82 -1.24 -12.42
N SER A 762 2.07 -0.81 -12.28
CA SER A 762 2.70 0.14 -13.19
C SER A 762 4.24 -0.01 -13.21
N PRO A 763 4.90 0.34 -14.33
CA PRO A 763 6.36 0.35 -14.40
C PRO A 763 7.02 1.23 -13.33
N GLU A 764 6.41 2.35 -12.95
CA GLU A 764 6.95 3.28 -11.97
C GLU A 764 6.96 2.69 -10.56
N LEU A 765 5.94 1.92 -10.19
CA LEU A 765 5.89 1.24 -8.90
C LEU A 765 6.92 0.11 -8.83
N LEU A 766 6.99 -0.72 -9.87
CA LEU A 766 8.01 -1.77 -9.98
C LEU A 766 9.43 -1.18 -9.93
N SER A 767 9.66 -0.11 -10.69
CA SER A 767 10.93 0.62 -10.74
C SER A 767 11.34 1.16 -9.37
N SER A 768 10.40 1.81 -8.67
CA SER A 768 10.67 2.35 -7.34
C SER A 768 11.06 1.24 -6.35
N GLN A 769 10.40 0.08 -6.36
CA GLN A 769 10.77 -1.02 -5.45
C GLN A 769 12.12 -1.64 -5.83
N CYS A 770 12.37 -1.88 -7.12
CA CYS A 770 13.65 -2.41 -7.59
C CYS A 770 14.81 -1.48 -7.23
N PHE A 771 14.59 -0.17 -7.37
CA PHE A 771 15.56 0.85 -6.96
C PHE A 771 15.84 0.79 -5.46
N HIS A 772 14.82 0.72 -4.60
CA HIS A 772 15.03 0.64 -3.16
C HIS A 772 15.81 -0.61 -2.73
N LEU A 773 15.48 -1.76 -3.30
CA LEU A 773 16.22 -3.01 -3.08
C LEU A 773 17.70 -2.87 -3.50
N THR A 774 17.93 -2.33 -4.69
CA THR A 774 19.26 -2.15 -5.26
C THR A 774 20.09 -1.14 -4.47
N HIS A 775 19.48 0.00 -4.12
CA HIS A 775 20.13 1.03 -3.33
C HIS A 775 20.61 0.48 -1.99
N GLU A 776 19.75 -0.25 -1.28
CA GLU A 776 20.09 -0.84 0.01
C GLU A 776 21.15 -1.94 -0.13
N ALA A 777 21.07 -2.74 -1.20
CA ALA A 777 22.08 -3.75 -1.51
C ALA A 777 23.46 -3.14 -1.77
N ILE A 778 23.52 -1.97 -2.42
CA ILE A 778 24.77 -1.30 -2.80
C ILE A 778 25.32 -0.47 -1.65
N SER A 779 24.48 0.30 -0.94
CA SER A 779 24.91 1.12 0.21
C SER A 779 25.58 0.28 1.30
N ARG A 780 25.11 -0.95 1.53
CA ARG A 780 25.71 -1.88 2.50
C ARG A 780 26.97 -2.58 2.05
N ARG A 781 27.31 -2.56 0.76
CA ARG A 781 28.65 -3.00 0.34
C ARG A 781 29.71 -1.99 0.81
N THR A 782 29.34 -0.72 0.94
CA THR A 782 30.23 0.34 1.42
C THR A 782 30.23 0.52 2.93
N THR A 783 29.13 0.21 3.62
CA THR A 783 29.02 0.33 5.09
C THR A 783 28.98 -1.05 5.76
N LYS A 784 30.01 -1.39 6.54
CA LYS A 784 29.99 -2.61 7.37
C LYS A 784 29.15 -2.35 8.62
N HIS A 785 27.87 -2.70 8.59
CA HIS A 785 27.08 -2.75 9.81
C HIS A 785 27.47 -4.01 10.60
N LYS A 786 28.07 -3.82 11.77
CA LYS A 786 28.46 -4.91 12.66
C LYS A 786 27.29 -5.21 13.58
N TYR A 787 26.79 -6.45 13.54
CA TYR A 787 25.79 -6.92 14.50
C TYR A 787 26.28 -6.67 15.93
N GLN A 788 25.48 -5.96 16.71
CA GLN A 788 25.70 -5.77 18.14
C GLN A 788 24.67 -6.61 18.89
N LYS A 789 25.16 -7.53 19.72
CA LYS A 789 24.31 -8.31 20.61
C LYS A 789 23.72 -7.38 21.66
N ASN A 790 22.44 -7.55 21.98
CA ASN A 790 21.76 -6.83 23.04
C ASN A 790 21.04 -7.85 23.94
N GLU A 791 21.47 -7.95 25.20
CA GLU A 791 20.95 -8.96 26.13
C GLU A 791 19.49 -8.71 26.52
N ALA A 792 19.08 -7.44 26.59
CA ALA A 792 17.68 -7.08 26.85
C ALA A 792 16.76 -7.53 25.70
N LEU A 793 17.22 -7.48 24.45
CA LEU A 793 16.48 -8.00 23.29
C LEU A 793 16.42 -9.53 23.30
N ASP A 794 17.51 -10.20 23.65
CA ASP A 794 17.52 -11.66 23.79
C ASP A 794 16.51 -12.09 24.87
N ARG A 795 16.51 -11.41 26.03
CA ARG A 795 15.55 -11.65 27.13
C ARG A 795 14.11 -11.33 26.71
N LEU A 796 13.87 -10.20 26.05
CA LEU A 796 12.55 -9.85 25.52
C LEU A 796 12.05 -10.94 24.57
N THR A 797 12.90 -11.40 23.64
CA THR A 797 12.54 -12.42 22.65
C THR A 797 12.11 -13.72 23.31
N GLU A 798 12.83 -14.16 24.34
CA GLU A 798 12.49 -15.38 25.09
C GLU A 798 11.18 -15.25 25.86
N LEU A 799 10.96 -14.11 26.54
CA LEU A 799 9.71 -13.85 27.25
C LEU A 799 8.51 -13.83 26.28
N VAL A 800 8.64 -13.15 25.14
CA VAL A 800 7.60 -13.09 24.10
C VAL A 800 7.27 -14.48 23.57
N LYS A 801 8.31 -15.29 23.30
CA LYS A 801 8.15 -16.67 22.85
C LYS A 801 7.34 -17.51 23.84
N ASN A 802 7.63 -17.37 25.14
CA ASN A 802 6.94 -18.12 26.19
C ASN A 802 5.47 -17.70 26.34
N GLU A 803 5.16 -16.40 26.30
CA GLU A 803 3.78 -15.91 26.29
C GLU A 803 3.00 -16.39 25.07
N TYR A 804 3.64 -16.39 23.89
CA TYR A 804 3.05 -16.85 22.65
C TYR A 804 2.74 -18.35 22.68
N ARG A 805 3.70 -19.18 23.10
CA ARG A 805 3.51 -20.64 23.23
C ARG A 805 2.42 -20.99 24.22
N THR A 806 2.38 -20.30 25.36
CA THR A 806 1.34 -20.52 26.38
C THR A 806 -0.07 -20.35 25.79
N LEU A 807 -0.29 -19.34 24.94
CA LEU A 807 -1.56 -19.14 24.27
C LEU A 807 -1.86 -20.24 23.23
N VAL A 808 -0.87 -20.55 22.38
CA VAL A 808 -1.01 -21.50 21.27
C VAL A 808 -1.20 -22.96 21.73
N GLU A 809 -0.54 -23.36 22.83
CA GLU A 809 -0.58 -24.71 23.36
C GLU A 809 -1.87 -24.99 24.15
N ASN A 810 -2.60 -23.95 24.57
CA ASN A 810 -3.92 -24.08 25.18
C ASN A 810 -4.97 -24.47 24.13
N LYS A 811 -5.09 -25.78 23.86
CA LYS A 811 -6.01 -26.34 22.84
C LYS A 811 -7.46 -25.90 23.01
N THR A 812 -7.96 -25.85 24.25
CA THR A 812 -9.35 -25.46 24.54
C THR A 812 -9.59 -24.01 24.16
N LEU A 813 -8.76 -23.09 24.67
CA LEU A 813 -8.87 -21.68 24.33
C LEU A 813 -8.67 -21.44 22.83
N MET A 814 -7.70 -22.11 22.21
CA MET A 814 -7.47 -21.97 20.77
C MET A 814 -8.66 -22.44 19.91
N ALA A 815 -9.29 -23.56 20.27
CA ALA A 815 -10.48 -24.05 19.58
C ALA A 815 -11.63 -23.04 19.69
N GLU A 816 -11.80 -22.40 20.85
CA GLU A 816 -12.81 -21.37 21.03
C GLU A 816 -12.48 -20.07 20.27
N LEU A 817 -11.22 -19.59 20.32
CA LEU A 817 -10.79 -18.39 19.58
C LEU A 817 -10.96 -18.56 18.06
N LEU A 818 -10.78 -19.77 17.53
CA LEU A 818 -10.99 -20.04 16.10
C LEU A 818 -12.45 -19.92 15.67
N LYS A 819 -13.43 -20.16 16.56
CA LYS A 819 -14.86 -19.96 16.27
C LYS A 819 -15.21 -18.48 16.07
N ALA A 820 -14.42 -17.57 16.65
CA ALA A 820 -14.53 -16.12 16.41
C ALA A 820 -13.89 -15.69 15.08
N THR A 821 -13.69 -16.64 14.16
CA THR A 821 -13.14 -16.38 12.83
C THR A 821 -13.88 -17.23 11.80
N PRO A 822 -13.75 -16.96 10.49
CA PRO A 822 -14.30 -17.82 9.44
C PRO A 822 -13.61 -19.20 9.28
N TYR A 823 -12.93 -19.71 10.31
CA TYR A 823 -12.16 -20.96 10.27
C TYR A 823 -12.99 -22.18 9.83
N ASP A 824 -14.21 -22.30 10.35
CA ASP A 824 -15.11 -23.41 10.01
C ASP A 824 -15.65 -23.31 8.57
N TYR A 825 -15.52 -22.14 7.96
CA TYR A 825 -15.97 -21.84 6.60
C TYR A 825 -14.83 -21.80 5.59
N LEU A 826 -13.63 -22.29 5.95
CA LEU A 826 -12.47 -22.38 5.05
C LEU A 826 -12.71 -23.22 3.77
N SER A 827 -13.77 -24.05 3.74
CA SER A 827 -14.21 -24.81 2.56
C SER A 827 -15.17 -24.03 1.66
N VAL A 828 -16.03 -23.19 2.25
CA VAL A 828 -16.93 -22.24 1.55
C VAL A 828 -16.11 -21.22 0.76
N LEU A 829 -14.96 -20.90 1.34
CA LEU A 829 -13.90 -20.17 0.70
C LEU A 829 -13.36 -20.98 -0.47
N LYS A 830 -13.88 -20.67 -1.66
CA LYS A 830 -13.38 -21.13 -2.98
C LYS A 830 -12.02 -20.47 -3.30
N ILE A 831 -11.13 -20.59 -2.33
CA ILE A 831 -9.91 -19.83 -2.10
C ILE A 831 -8.74 -20.66 -2.60
N GLY A 832 -8.14 -20.19 -3.70
CA GLY A 832 -7.02 -20.85 -4.37
C GLY A 832 -7.28 -22.31 -4.78
N SER A 833 -6.34 -22.89 -5.52
CA SER A 833 -6.41 -24.30 -5.93
C SER A 833 -6.01 -25.27 -4.81
N ARG A 834 -5.19 -24.81 -3.84
CA ARG A 834 -4.64 -25.64 -2.76
C ARG A 834 -5.61 -25.81 -1.60
N PRO A 835 -5.81 -27.03 -1.02
CA PRO A 835 -6.68 -27.23 0.14
C PRO A 835 -6.28 -26.37 1.36
N SER A 836 -7.25 -25.94 2.16
CA SER A 836 -6.98 -25.11 3.35
C SER A 836 -6.43 -25.93 4.54
N LYS A 837 -6.66 -27.25 4.57
CA LYS A 837 -6.23 -28.19 5.63
C LYS A 837 -5.39 -29.34 5.07
N ARG A 838 -4.48 -29.92 5.88
CA ARG A 838 -3.61 -31.06 5.48
C ARG A 838 -4.28 -32.44 5.63
N LYS A 839 -5.19 -32.66 6.59
CA LYS A 839 -6.02 -33.88 6.81
C LYS A 839 -7.33 -33.54 7.56
N GLU A 840 -8.36 -34.39 7.47
CA GLU A 840 -9.55 -34.36 8.33
C GLU A 840 -9.25 -35.07 9.67
N GLY A 841 -9.46 -34.38 10.80
CA GLY A 841 -9.15 -34.89 12.16
C GLY A 841 -9.19 -33.78 13.22
N GLU A 842 -8.91 -34.12 14.49
CA GLU A 842 -8.84 -33.16 15.61
C GLU A 842 -7.85 -32.01 15.36
N PHE A 843 -8.14 -30.83 15.90
CA PHE A 843 -7.31 -29.64 15.73
C PHE A 843 -5.88 -29.85 16.23
N SER A 844 -4.91 -29.66 15.33
CA SER A 844 -3.51 -29.45 15.68
C SER A 844 -2.95 -28.22 14.96
N LEU A 845 -2.08 -27.45 15.63
CA LEU A 845 -1.40 -26.30 15.01
C LEU A 845 -0.60 -26.68 13.75
N SER A 846 -0.08 -27.92 13.71
CA SER A 846 0.64 -28.50 12.57
C SER A 846 -0.26 -28.85 11.39
N SER A 847 -1.56 -29.11 11.61
CA SER A 847 -2.53 -29.42 10.56
C SER A 847 -2.99 -28.20 9.75
N LEU A 848 -2.91 -27.00 10.34
CA LEU A 848 -3.33 -25.75 9.71
C LEU A 848 -2.17 -25.09 8.97
N ARG A 849 -2.41 -24.72 7.71
CA ARG A 849 -1.44 -24.00 6.88
C ARG A 849 -1.31 -22.54 7.32
N ALA A 850 -0.14 -21.95 7.10
CA ALA A 850 0.16 -20.56 7.47
C ALA A 850 -0.78 -19.51 6.84
N ILE A 851 -1.20 -19.68 5.57
CA ILE A 851 -2.04 -18.66 4.92
C ILE A 851 -3.48 -18.64 5.50
N PRO A 852 -4.20 -19.78 5.60
CA PRO A 852 -5.48 -19.82 6.30
C PRO A 852 -5.40 -19.29 7.73
N TRP A 853 -4.32 -19.57 8.45
CA TRP A 853 -4.07 -19.05 9.80
C TRP A 853 -4.08 -17.51 9.84
N VAL A 854 -3.22 -16.85 9.05
CA VAL A 854 -3.15 -15.38 9.02
C VAL A 854 -4.46 -14.75 8.53
N MET A 855 -5.10 -15.38 7.55
CA MET A 855 -6.37 -14.90 6.99
C MET A 855 -7.49 -14.89 8.03
N CYS A 856 -7.65 -15.95 8.81
CA CYS A 856 -8.72 -16.03 9.84
C CYS A 856 -8.64 -14.87 10.84
N TRP A 857 -7.44 -14.57 11.35
CA TRP A 857 -7.23 -13.45 12.28
C TRP A 857 -7.29 -12.07 11.62
N THR A 858 -7.10 -12.00 10.31
CA THR A 858 -7.31 -10.78 9.52
C THR A 858 -8.79 -10.44 9.39
N GLN A 859 -9.63 -11.46 9.20
CA GLN A 859 -11.07 -11.29 9.08
C GLN A 859 -11.70 -10.73 10.36
N SER A 860 -11.31 -11.29 11.53
CA SER A 860 -11.78 -10.86 12.84
C SER A 860 -11.06 -9.62 13.40
N ARG A 861 -10.18 -9.00 12.61
CA ARG A 861 -9.48 -7.73 12.92
C ARG A 861 -8.58 -7.77 14.16
N ILE A 862 -8.30 -8.94 14.74
CA ILE A 862 -7.52 -9.05 15.98
C ILE A 862 -6.01 -9.15 15.74
N LEU A 863 -5.58 -9.81 14.65
CA LEU A 863 -4.18 -9.93 14.23
C LEU A 863 -3.18 -10.36 15.32
N TRP A 864 -3.64 -11.04 16.37
CA TRP A 864 -2.85 -11.38 17.55
C TRP A 864 -1.56 -12.15 17.28
N PRO A 865 -1.42 -13.00 16.22
CA PRO A 865 -0.17 -13.71 15.98
C PRO A 865 1.04 -12.78 15.76
N THR A 866 0.78 -11.50 15.53
CA THR A 866 1.79 -10.49 15.21
C THR A 866 2.26 -9.68 16.42
N TRP A 867 1.50 -9.67 17.52
CA TRP A 867 1.74 -8.75 18.65
C TRP A 867 1.55 -9.37 20.04
N TRP A 868 0.94 -10.53 20.16
CA TRP A 868 0.71 -11.16 21.47
C TRP A 868 2.02 -11.46 22.21
N GLY A 869 2.04 -11.17 23.50
CA GLY A 869 3.16 -11.40 24.41
C GLY A 869 4.17 -10.26 24.47
N ILE A 870 4.13 -9.30 23.53
CA ILE A 870 5.07 -8.16 23.49
C ILE A 870 4.90 -7.25 24.71
N GLY A 871 3.66 -6.89 25.02
CA GLY A 871 3.35 -5.99 26.11
C GLY A 871 3.66 -6.59 27.47
N SER A 872 3.24 -7.84 27.69
CA SER A 872 3.51 -8.56 28.93
C SER A 872 5.01 -8.87 29.12
N ALA A 873 5.74 -9.20 28.04
CA ALA A 873 7.19 -9.37 28.12
C ALA A 873 7.91 -8.05 28.45
N TRP A 874 7.47 -6.92 27.88
CA TRP A 874 8.03 -5.60 28.15
C TRP A 874 7.92 -5.20 29.63
N GLU A 875 6.77 -5.45 30.26
CA GLU A 875 6.55 -5.13 31.68
C GLU A 875 7.39 -5.97 32.64
N LYS A 876 7.87 -7.14 32.19
CA LYS A 876 8.78 -8.01 32.97
C LYS A 876 10.24 -7.56 32.91
N LEU A 877 10.59 -6.63 32.02
CA LEU A 877 11.94 -6.07 31.93
C LEU A 877 12.16 -4.99 32.99
N ASN A 878 13.37 -4.92 33.54
CA ASN A 878 13.73 -3.86 34.47
C ASN A 878 13.98 -2.51 33.73
N PRO A 879 14.00 -1.36 34.43
CA PRO A 879 14.16 -0.05 33.79
C PRO A 879 15.45 0.10 32.95
N GLN A 880 16.55 -0.56 33.34
CA GLN A 880 17.82 -0.52 32.60
C GLN A 880 17.72 -1.28 31.27
N GLU A 881 17.07 -2.45 31.28
CA GLU A 881 16.77 -3.23 30.07
C GLU A 881 15.85 -2.45 29.12
N GLN A 882 14.83 -1.78 29.67
CA GLN A 882 13.91 -0.96 28.90
C GLN A 882 14.62 0.21 28.20
N GLU A 883 15.50 0.93 28.90
CA GLU A 883 16.28 2.03 28.30
C GLU A 883 17.33 1.51 27.28
N SER A 884 17.91 0.34 27.54
CA SER A 884 18.79 -0.35 26.58
C SER A 884 18.08 -0.63 25.27
N LEU A 885 16.85 -1.16 25.31
CA LEU A 885 16.04 -1.42 24.13
C LEU A 885 15.67 -0.16 23.36
N LYS A 886 15.35 0.93 24.08
CA LYS A 886 15.07 2.23 23.47
C LYS A 886 16.28 2.76 22.70
N THR A 887 17.47 2.70 23.29
CA THR A 887 18.73 3.05 22.62
C THR A 887 19.02 2.11 21.43
N TYR A 888 18.72 0.82 21.58
CA TYR A 888 18.92 -0.17 20.52
C TYR A 888 17.98 0.07 19.33
N TYR A 889 16.75 0.54 19.55
CA TYR A 889 15.80 0.89 18.49
C TYR A 889 16.32 1.98 17.54
N GLU A 890 17.12 2.92 18.05
CA GLU A 890 17.71 4.00 17.25
C GLU A 890 18.89 3.54 16.39
N THR A 891 19.61 2.51 16.84
CA THR A 891 20.90 2.09 16.27
C THR A 891 20.84 0.79 15.47
N ASP A 892 19.94 -0.13 15.82
CA ASP A 892 19.84 -1.46 15.21
C ASP A 892 18.67 -1.56 14.20
N PRO A 893 18.95 -1.84 12.91
CA PRO A 893 17.93 -1.96 11.87
C PRO A 893 16.96 -3.13 12.07
N PHE A 894 17.36 -4.21 12.75
CA PHE A 894 16.50 -5.37 12.99
C PHE A 894 15.39 -5.02 13.96
N PHE A 895 15.75 -4.49 15.12
CA PHE A 895 14.77 -4.11 16.14
C PHE A 895 13.93 -2.92 15.69
N SER A 896 14.55 -1.92 15.04
CA SER A 896 13.83 -0.79 14.45
C SER A 896 12.77 -1.24 13.42
N SER A 897 13.13 -2.18 12.54
CA SER A 897 12.21 -2.76 11.55
C SER A 897 11.07 -3.53 12.20
N PHE A 898 11.37 -4.33 13.22
CA PHE A 898 10.36 -5.06 13.98
C PHE A 898 9.33 -4.12 14.63
N VAL A 899 9.79 -3.12 15.39
CA VAL A 899 8.91 -2.19 16.11
C VAL A 899 8.05 -1.36 15.13
N LYS A 900 8.60 -0.92 14.00
CA LYS A 900 7.84 -0.21 12.95
C LYS A 900 6.75 -1.11 12.34
N THR A 901 7.07 -2.37 12.09
CA THR A 901 6.09 -3.35 11.57
C THR A 901 5.00 -3.62 12.62
N LEU A 902 5.38 -3.79 13.87
CA LEU A 902 4.45 -3.97 14.99
C LEU A 902 3.49 -2.78 15.11
N GLY A 903 4.00 -1.54 15.04
CA GLY A 903 3.16 -0.33 15.04
C GLY A 903 2.17 -0.28 13.88
N PHE A 904 2.57 -0.75 12.69
CA PHE A 904 1.67 -0.88 11.53
C PHE A 904 0.54 -1.87 11.78
N THR A 905 0.86 -3.06 12.31
CA THR A 905 -0.16 -4.07 12.55
C THR A 905 -1.09 -3.66 13.69
N LEU A 906 -0.56 -3.14 14.80
CA LEU A 906 -1.36 -2.62 15.92
C LEU A 906 -2.33 -1.52 15.47
N ALA A 907 -1.94 -0.66 14.51
CA ALA A 907 -2.82 0.37 13.97
C ALA A 907 -4.06 -0.18 13.22
N LYS A 908 -4.10 -1.48 12.89
CA LYS A 908 -5.21 -2.15 12.21
C LYS A 908 -6.08 -3.01 13.14
N VAL A 909 -5.64 -3.20 14.39
CA VAL A 909 -6.34 -4.03 15.37
C VAL A 909 -7.61 -3.33 15.83
N GLU A 910 -8.73 -4.05 15.79
CA GLU A 910 -10.04 -3.57 16.26
C GLU A 910 -10.59 -4.56 17.30
N ILE A 911 -10.27 -4.35 18.59
CA ILE A 911 -10.71 -5.21 19.69
C ILE A 911 -12.24 -5.29 19.76
N ASP A 912 -12.94 -4.18 19.55
CA ASP A 912 -14.40 -4.12 19.60
C ASP A 912 -15.05 -4.95 18.46
N VAL A 913 -14.39 -5.06 17.30
CA VAL A 913 -14.84 -5.97 16.24
C VAL A 913 -14.60 -7.42 16.65
N PHE A 914 -13.42 -7.73 17.17
CA PHE A 914 -13.11 -9.08 17.65
C PHE A 914 -14.10 -9.55 18.75
N GLU A 915 -14.47 -8.66 19.67
CA GLU A 915 -15.48 -8.88 20.71
C GLU A 915 -16.85 -9.22 20.13
N MET A 916 -17.26 -8.59 19.03
CA MET A 916 -18.50 -8.94 18.31
C MET A 916 -18.45 -10.37 17.74
N TYR A 917 -17.34 -10.78 17.12
CA TYR A 917 -17.20 -12.15 16.60
C TYR A 917 -17.14 -13.18 17.73
N LEU A 918 -16.49 -12.85 18.85
CA LEU A 918 -16.33 -13.75 19.98
C LEU A 918 -17.67 -13.96 20.71
N SER A 919 -18.41 -12.88 20.98
CA SER A 919 -19.69 -12.90 21.71
C SER A 919 -20.76 -13.75 21.04
N GLU A 920 -20.82 -13.75 19.70
CA GLU A 920 -21.79 -14.54 18.92
C GLU A 920 -21.34 -15.99 18.73
N GLY A 921 -20.03 -16.27 18.81
CA GLY A 921 -19.45 -17.62 18.65
C GLY A 921 -19.37 -18.44 19.95
N TYR A 922 -19.76 -17.88 21.09
CA TYR A 922 -19.54 -18.45 22.42
C TYR A 922 -20.84 -18.84 23.15
N THR A 923 -20.81 -20.00 23.82
CA THR A 923 -21.83 -20.45 24.78
C THR A 923 -21.49 -20.11 26.24
N ARG A 924 -20.33 -19.49 26.50
CA ARG A 924 -19.80 -19.10 27.82
C ARG A 924 -19.48 -17.61 27.85
N ASP A 925 -19.30 -17.05 29.04
CA ASP A 925 -18.83 -15.67 29.23
C ASP A 925 -17.46 -15.45 28.58
N CYS A 926 -17.40 -14.61 27.54
CA CYS A 926 -16.19 -14.29 26.80
C CYS A 926 -15.42 -13.08 27.38
N GLU A 927 -15.96 -12.43 28.40
CA GLU A 927 -15.38 -11.24 29.05
C GLU A 927 -13.94 -11.47 29.57
N PRO A 928 -13.57 -12.60 30.21
CA PRO A 928 -12.19 -12.83 30.65
C PRO A 928 -11.19 -12.83 29.50
N THR A 929 -11.57 -13.46 28.38
CA THR A 929 -10.75 -13.53 27.16
C THR A 929 -10.58 -12.15 26.54
N ILE A 930 -11.68 -11.40 26.34
CA ILE A 930 -11.60 -10.04 25.78
C ILE A 930 -10.78 -9.12 26.67
N ARG A 931 -10.94 -9.21 28.00
CA ARG A 931 -10.13 -8.44 28.95
C ARG A 931 -8.64 -8.75 28.82
N ALA A 932 -8.27 -10.03 28.69
CA ALA A 932 -6.88 -10.42 28.48
C ALA A 932 -6.30 -9.82 27.18
N PHE A 933 -7.03 -9.92 26.05
CA PHE A 933 -6.61 -9.32 24.78
C PHE A 933 -6.54 -7.79 24.83
N ARG A 934 -7.51 -7.13 25.48
CA ARG A 934 -7.53 -5.67 25.64
C ARG A 934 -6.33 -5.21 26.47
N HIS A 935 -6.05 -5.89 27.57
CA HIS A 935 -4.92 -5.59 28.44
C HIS A 935 -3.57 -5.78 27.72
N GLU A 936 -3.38 -6.90 27.02
CA GLU A 936 -2.16 -7.15 26.25
C GLU A 936 -1.99 -6.16 25.09
N TYR A 937 -3.09 -5.77 24.43
CA TYR A 937 -3.08 -4.76 23.38
C TYR A 937 -2.64 -3.39 23.93
N GLU A 938 -3.22 -2.95 25.05
CA GLU A 938 -2.84 -1.69 25.71
C GLU A 938 -1.37 -1.69 26.14
N LYS A 939 -0.87 -2.81 26.69
CA LYS A 939 0.56 -2.97 27.02
C LYS A 939 1.44 -2.87 25.77
N SER A 940 1.04 -3.52 24.68
CA SER A 940 1.77 -3.49 23.41
C SER A 940 1.81 -2.08 22.81
N LEU A 941 0.71 -1.31 22.92
CA LEU A 941 0.68 0.11 22.55
C LEU A 941 1.65 0.93 23.42
N ARG A 942 1.69 0.69 24.75
CA ARG A 942 2.65 1.34 25.65
C ARG A 942 4.10 1.01 25.27
N PHE A 943 4.40 -0.24 24.98
CA PHE A 943 5.72 -0.67 24.50
C PHE A 943 6.15 0.14 23.27
N VAL A 944 5.33 0.18 22.21
CA VAL A 944 5.68 0.93 20.99
C VAL A 944 5.87 2.41 21.28
N ARG A 945 4.99 3.04 22.07
CA ARG A 945 5.11 4.46 22.41
C ARG A 945 6.37 4.78 23.23
N LYS A 946 6.72 3.91 24.18
CA LYS A 946 7.91 4.08 25.03
C LYS A 946 9.21 3.86 24.24
N ILE A 947 9.27 2.81 23.42
CA ILE A 947 10.45 2.52 22.59
C ILE A 947 10.67 3.60 21.52
N THR A 948 9.59 4.06 20.87
CA THR A 948 9.71 5.06 19.79
C THR A 948 9.80 6.50 20.30
N GLY A 949 9.40 6.76 21.55
CA GLY A 949 9.24 8.10 22.09
C GLY A 949 8.08 8.90 21.46
N GLN A 950 7.18 8.25 20.72
CA GLN A 950 6.14 8.89 19.93
C GLN A 950 4.74 8.39 20.33
N ASN A 951 3.75 9.28 20.34
CA ASN A 951 2.36 8.90 20.66
C ASN A 951 1.68 8.14 19.50
N ASN A 952 2.03 8.49 18.26
CA ASN A 952 1.51 7.90 17.04
C ASN A 952 2.29 6.62 16.69
N LEU A 953 1.58 5.49 16.51
CA LEU A 953 2.17 4.19 16.16
C LEU A 953 2.94 4.23 14.84
N LEU A 954 2.49 5.08 13.92
CA LEU A 954 3.07 5.27 12.60
C LEU A 954 3.57 6.70 12.41
N SER A 955 4.23 7.26 13.43
CA SER A 955 4.86 8.59 13.39
C SER A 955 5.76 8.80 12.16
N HIS A 956 6.43 7.75 11.70
CA HIS A 956 7.27 7.74 10.50
C HIS A 956 6.50 7.77 9.16
N LYS A 957 5.18 7.50 9.17
CA LYS A 957 4.28 7.49 8.00
C LYS A 957 2.85 7.94 8.39
N LEU A 958 2.72 9.19 8.83
CA LEU A 958 1.43 9.73 9.29
C LEU A 958 0.28 9.58 8.27
N TRP A 959 0.55 9.72 6.96
CA TRP A 959 -0.46 9.53 5.91
C TRP A 959 -1.02 8.10 5.88
N LEU A 960 -0.19 7.09 6.18
CA LEU A 960 -0.59 5.69 6.20
C LEU A 960 -1.47 5.40 7.42
N GLN A 961 -1.13 5.98 8.58
CA GLN A 961 -1.96 5.92 9.78
C GLN A 961 -3.37 6.45 9.51
N GLU A 962 -3.43 7.62 8.86
CA GLU A 962 -4.71 8.25 8.55
C GLU A 962 -5.51 7.47 7.51
N SER A 963 -4.84 6.92 6.49
CA SER A 963 -5.49 5.99 5.55
C SER A 963 -6.14 4.81 6.27
N ILE A 964 -5.41 4.13 7.16
CA ILE A 964 -5.95 2.99 7.92
C ILE A 964 -7.17 3.43 8.74
N ARG A 965 -7.04 4.55 9.47
CA ARG A 965 -8.10 5.11 10.31
C ARG A 965 -9.37 5.45 9.52
N LEU A 966 -9.24 6.05 8.33
CA LEU A 966 -10.39 6.45 7.52
C LEU A 966 -11.09 5.28 6.83
N ARG A 967 -10.37 4.19 6.56
CA ARG A 967 -10.92 2.97 5.94
C ARG A 967 -11.65 2.09 6.95
N SER A 968 -11.14 1.99 8.18
CA SER A 968 -11.61 1.01 9.17
C SER A 968 -13.14 0.95 9.34
N PRO A 969 -13.85 2.10 9.48
CA PRO A 969 -15.31 2.08 9.61
C PRO A 969 -16.06 1.46 8.43
N TYR A 970 -15.54 1.56 7.21
CA TYR A 970 -16.16 0.93 6.04
C TYR A 970 -16.02 -0.59 6.10
N ILE A 971 -14.89 -1.08 6.61
CA ILE A 971 -14.66 -2.51 6.82
C ILE A 971 -15.59 -3.04 7.93
N HIS A 972 -15.93 -2.23 8.95
CA HIS A 972 -16.87 -2.62 10.01
C HIS A 972 -18.24 -3.02 9.46
N VAL A 973 -18.73 -2.35 8.42
CA VAL A 973 -19.98 -2.74 7.74
C VAL A 973 -19.88 -4.17 7.21
N ILE A 974 -18.77 -4.48 6.54
CA ILE A 974 -18.52 -5.80 5.97
C ILE A 974 -18.32 -6.84 7.08
N ASN A 975 -17.68 -6.47 8.20
CA ASN A 975 -17.54 -7.34 9.38
C ASN A 975 -18.90 -7.71 10.01
N VAL A 976 -19.80 -6.74 10.17
CA VAL A 976 -21.17 -7.01 10.67
C VAL A 976 -21.92 -7.94 9.72
N ILE A 977 -21.84 -7.67 8.41
CA ILE A 977 -22.45 -8.52 7.38
C ILE A 977 -21.86 -9.94 7.43
N GLN A 978 -20.54 -10.08 7.58
CA GLN A 978 -19.88 -11.37 7.70
C GLN A 978 -20.38 -12.16 8.90
N GLN A 979 -20.53 -11.51 10.06
CA GLN A 979 -21.05 -12.16 11.26
C GLN A 979 -22.49 -12.65 11.04
N ILE A 980 -23.35 -11.82 10.43
CA ILE A 980 -24.71 -12.21 10.07
C ILE A 980 -24.71 -13.38 9.07
N ALA A 981 -23.81 -13.36 8.08
CA ALA A 981 -23.67 -14.43 7.11
C ALA A 981 -23.26 -15.75 7.77
N MET A 982 -22.31 -15.73 8.71
CA MET A 982 -21.92 -16.91 9.50
C MET A 982 -23.10 -17.44 10.33
N ASN A 983 -23.84 -16.57 11.01
CA ASN A 983 -25.00 -16.95 11.83
C ASN A 983 -26.12 -17.57 10.98
N ARG A 984 -26.35 -17.04 9.78
CA ARG A 984 -27.36 -17.53 8.82
C ARG A 984 -26.88 -18.72 7.97
N ARG A 985 -25.60 -19.09 8.07
CA ARG A 985 -24.92 -20.04 7.16
C ARG A 985 -25.08 -19.65 5.68
N ASP A 986 -25.03 -18.36 5.41
CA ASP A 986 -25.18 -17.77 4.09
C ASP A 986 -23.82 -17.74 3.36
N GLU A 987 -23.54 -18.80 2.60
CA GLU A 987 -22.24 -18.99 1.97
C GLU A 987 -21.88 -17.93 0.93
N GLU A 988 -22.86 -17.41 0.19
CA GLU A 988 -22.62 -16.42 -0.86
C GLU A 988 -22.24 -15.07 -0.24
N LEU A 989 -23.01 -14.62 0.74
CA LEU A 989 -22.73 -13.40 1.48
C LEU A 989 -21.39 -13.51 2.23
N LEU A 990 -21.08 -14.70 2.76
CA LEU A 990 -19.81 -14.97 3.43
C LEU A 990 -18.62 -14.84 2.46
N ARG A 991 -18.72 -15.40 1.25
CA ARG A 991 -17.68 -15.26 0.21
C ARG A 991 -17.41 -13.80 -0.13
N GLU A 992 -18.46 -13.02 -0.40
CA GLU A 992 -18.32 -11.60 -0.75
C GLU A 992 -17.71 -10.80 0.43
N SER A 993 -18.15 -11.06 1.66
CA SER A 993 -17.64 -10.36 2.84
C SER A 993 -16.15 -10.66 3.11
N ILE A 994 -15.70 -11.90 2.90
CA ILE A 994 -14.31 -12.28 3.14
C ILE A 994 -13.38 -11.59 2.14
N VAL A 995 -13.80 -11.51 0.87
CA VAL A 995 -13.09 -10.75 -0.16
C VAL A 995 -13.07 -9.26 0.22
N GLY A 996 -14.22 -8.68 0.57
CA GLY A 996 -14.33 -7.28 0.96
C GLY A 996 -13.41 -6.88 2.12
N ILE A 997 -13.38 -7.67 3.19
CA ILE A 997 -12.47 -7.42 4.33
C ILE A 997 -11.01 -7.59 3.91
N ALA A 998 -10.68 -8.60 3.10
CA ALA A 998 -9.31 -8.77 2.60
C ALA A 998 -8.85 -7.57 1.74
N CYS A 999 -9.74 -7.04 0.89
CA CYS A 999 -9.47 -5.85 0.06
C CYS A 999 -9.26 -4.58 0.92
N GLY A 1000 -10.03 -4.43 2.00
CA GLY A 1000 -9.89 -3.31 2.94
C GLY A 1000 -8.65 -3.42 3.82
N MET A 1001 -8.35 -4.63 4.30
CA MET A 1001 -7.23 -4.92 5.20
C MET A 1001 -5.89 -4.97 4.48
N LEU A 1002 -5.85 -5.36 3.21
CA LEU A 1002 -4.63 -5.62 2.47
C LEU A 1002 -3.67 -6.49 3.31
N THR A 1003 -2.44 -6.03 3.49
CA THR A 1003 -1.40 -6.77 4.19
C THR A 1003 -1.45 -6.54 5.71
N THR A 1004 -1.38 -7.60 6.52
CA THR A 1004 -1.70 -7.53 7.96
C THR A 1004 -0.64 -8.05 8.93
N GLY A 1005 0.34 -8.84 8.48
CA GLY A 1005 1.44 -9.31 9.33
C GLY A 1005 2.35 -10.24 8.57
#